data_AF-A0A971HSV0-F1
#
_entry.id   AF-A0A971HSV0-F1
#
_cell.length_a   1.000
_cell.length_b   1.000
_cell.length_c   1.000
_cell.angle_alpha   90.00
_cell.angle_beta   90.00
_cell.angle_gamma   90.00
#
_symmetry.space_group_name_H-M   'P 1'
#
loop_
_entity.id
_entity.type
_entity.pdbx_description
1 polymer ?
#
loop_
_entity_poly.entity_id
_entity_poly.type
_entity_poly.pdbx_seq_one_letter_code
_entity_poly.pdbx_strand_id
1 'polypeptide(L)'
;MFIREGLVEPIDDYLSESDRNDYLKGALNAFKVNKKIYGWPWYMSGQLLYINNEIFEAAGVTLPTDKWDKAAFEDSLKQIKGYMASKKGHYPLGLYFQKDETANLPFLMIDGGEIFNDNAVFCGDSQKFIAGLSWVKSLADKELVPADSGGRNANDIWTAFAIEKRIAAASFGLWGIQALNNKFKMNFSVVGYPNDIRPFIGTSGYYVFKNSDKKKVEAAMKFASFLTNAQNQKDLYKYSQFPTRTSVGDIYAEQTHMSDAWRILSEGQTVLADARWSQMDEEFSAAVQESLLAKDNFLQTAQQKMSSAKERISKLSAVNSKTVSSDIQVGNYFTATLIFLTVVFAVIMFVSGQAHVVMIIPALGVLVLFLFYPLSQALVLAFRDYRLGEAGGFTLSNFIFAFKDPKFIKACQNTFLYTITVVPANTLCALIIATLIHGLSGKLKTFFKASYYLPGVASVVVLTMVWRYMFNTEVGFFNEVLAVFGLAPVGWLSDPDIAFWSVIISNIVKSPGGAMLIYMASMANIPKDLYEAAMLEGAGLFKQWLYVTVPLLRNTTAFLMITGTITALQVFAQVLMLTDGGPGISTQVVVHRVYTAAFRDFDFGLSSAMALILFVVILVITVIQKKMSHEEVDYVA
;
A
#
# COMPACT_ATOMS: atom_id res chain seq x y z
N MET A 1 21.04 -8.63 -3.90
CA MET A 1 21.16 -8.69 -5.37
C MET A 1 22.60 -8.45 -5.84
N PHE A 2 23.16 -7.23 -5.77
CA PHE A 2 24.54 -6.92 -6.21
C PHE A 2 25.64 -7.82 -5.61
N ILE A 3 25.49 -8.25 -4.36
CA ILE A 3 26.40 -9.20 -3.70
C ILE A 3 26.41 -10.56 -4.41
N ARG A 4 25.24 -11.08 -4.78
CA ARG A 4 25.08 -12.37 -5.49
C ARG A 4 25.73 -12.32 -6.87
N GLU A 5 25.64 -11.17 -7.53
CA GLU A 5 26.31 -10.92 -8.82
C GLU A 5 27.82 -10.69 -8.68
N GLY A 6 28.36 -10.75 -7.46
CA GLY A 6 29.78 -10.52 -7.21
C GLY A 6 30.25 -9.10 -7.55
N LEU A 7 29.34 -8.13 -7.61
CA LEU A 7 29.61 -6.73 -7.96
C LEU A 7 30.00 -5.87 -6.75
N VAL A 8 29.87 -6.41 -5.54
CA VAL A 8 30.23 -5.72 -4.28
C VAL A 8 31.45 -6.41 -3.69
N GLU A 9 32.39 -5.63 -3.17
CA GLU A 9 33.53 -6.15 -2.43
C GLU A 9 33.15 -6.47 -0.98
N PRO A 10 33.57 -7.62 -0.43
CA PRO A 10 33.43 -7.88 0.99
C PRO A 10 34.34 -6.93 1.79
N ILE A 11 33.88 -6.54 2.98
CA ILE A 11 34.62 -5.65 3.87
C ILE A 11 35.47 -6.43 4.88
N ASP A 12 35.37 -7.77 4.92
CA ASP A 12 36.02 -8.62 5.92
C ASP A 12 37.53 -8.33 6.06
N ASP A 13 38.25 -8.12 4.96
CA ASP A 13 39.69 -7.82 4.96
C ASP A 13 40.03 -6.39 5.41
N TYR A 14 39.04 -5.49 5.40
CA TYR A 14 39.15 -4.09 5.80
C TYR A 14 38.63 -3.85 7.22
N LEU A 15 37.98 -4.85 7.82
CA LEU A 15 37.37 -4.76 9.14
C LEU A 15 38.32 -5.36 10.18
N SER A 16 38.95 -4.49 10.99
CA SER A 16 39.81 -4.94 12.09
C SER A 16 39.02 -5.76 13.13
N GLU A 17 39.70 -6.63 13.88
CA GLU A 17 39.03 -7.39 14.96
C GLU A 17 38.43 -6.46 16.02
N SER A 18 39.12 -5.36 16.34
CA SER A 18 38.59 -4.29 17.20
C SER A 18 37.33 -3.65 16.63
N ASP A 19 37.28 -3.35 15.33
CA ASP A 19 36.08 -2.81 14.69
C ASP A 19 34.92 -3.81 14.72
N ARG A 20 35.21 -5.08 14.42
CA ARG A 20 34.20 -6.14 14.39
C ARG A 20 33.54 -6.34 15.75
N ASN A 21 34.30 -6.21 16.84
CA ASN A 21 33.79 -6.30 18.22
C ASN A 21 33.07 -5.03 18.67
N ASP A 22 33.37 -3.88 18.06
CA ASP A 22 32.71 -2.61 18.35
C ASP A 22 31.30 -2.55 17.74
N TYR A 23 31.06 -3.15 16.57
CA TYR A 23 29.71 -3.16 15.99
C TYR A 23 28.71 -4.00 16.80
N LEU A 24 27.48 -3.50 16.93
CA LEU A 24 26.34 -4.28 17.41
C LEU A 24 26.14 -5.50 16.51
N LYS A 25 26.02 -6.69 17.11
CA LYS A 25 25.90 -7.96 16.38
C LYS A 25 24.72 -7.95 15.41
N GLY A 26 23.57 -7.43 15.84
CA GLY A 26 22.38 -7.29 14.98
C GLY A 26 22.65 -6.42 13.75
N ALA A 27 23.26 -5.25 13.94
CA ALA A 27 23.58 -4.33 12.86
C ALA A 27 24.57 -4.96 11.85
N LEU A 28 25.62 -5.64 12.32
CA LEU A 28 26.60 -6.28 11.45
C LEU A 28 26.00 -7.48 10.68
N ASN A 29 25.13 -8.25 11.33
CA ASN A 29 24.46 -9.40 10.71
C ASN A 29 23.54 -9.00 9.55
N ALA A 30 22.95 -7.80 9.56
CA ALA A 30 22.15 -7.30 8.43
C ALA A 30 22.92 -7.21 7.12
N PHE A 31 24.24 -7.02 7.19
CA PHE A 31 25.12 -6.90 6.02
C PHE A 31 25.84 -8.21 5.70
N LYS A 32 25.52 -9.29 6.42
CA LYS A 32 26.17 -10.59 6.30
C LYS A 32 25.42 -11.46 5.30
N VAL A 33 26.12 -11.90 4.25
CA VAL A 33 25.61 -12.82 3.23
C VAL A 33 26.63 -13.93 3.02
N ASN A 34 26.21 -15.19 3.07
CA ASN A 34 27.09 -16.36 2.91
C ASN A 34 28.37 -16.28 3.78
N LYS A 35 28.19 -15.93 5.06
CA LYS A 35 29.25 -15.77 6.07
C LYS A 35 30.23 -14.61 5.88
N LYS A 36 30.14 -13.84 4.79
CA LYS A 36 30.93 -12.62 4.54
C LYS A 36 30.11 -11.37 4.80
N ILE A 37 30.76 -10.26 5.16
CA ILE A 37 30.12 -8.97 5.41
C ILE A 37 30.43 -8.05 4.22
N TYR A 38 29.40 -7.43 3.65
CA TYR A 38 29.54 -6.65 2.41
C TYR A 38 29.30 -5.15 2.56
N GLY A 39 28.75 -4.71 3.69
CA GLY A 39 28.44 -3.30 3.91
C GLY A 39 28.94 -2.79 5.24
N TRP A 40 29.24 -1.50 5.26
CA TRP A 40 29.63 -0.73 6.43
C TRP A 40 28.36 -0.19 7.12
N PRO A 41 27.97 -0.73 8.30
CA PRO A 41 26.80 -0.25 9.02
C PRO A 41 27.00 1.21 9.42
N TRP A 42 25.99 2.06 9.15
CA TRP A 42 26.04 3.49 9.45
C TRP A 42 25.13 3.85 10.62
N TYR A 43 23.83 3.56 10.51
CA TYR A 43 22.87 3.82 11.57
C TYR A 43 21.85 2.70 11.69
N MET A 44 21.15 2.66 12.82
CA MET A 44 20.03 1.77 13.07
C MET A 44 18.79 2.50 13.55
N SER A 45 17.65 1.93 13.20
CA SER A 45 16.32 2.24 13.70
C SER A 45 15.66 0.94 14.17
N GLY A 46 14.49 1.01 14.78
CA GLY A 46 13.78 -0.20 15.18
C GLY A 46 12.37 0.11 15.65
N GLN A 47 11.67 -0.98 15.98
CA GLN A 47 10.30 -0.96 16.46
C GLN A 47 10.28 -1.21 17.97
N LEU A 48 9.51 -0.41 18.70
CA LEU A 48 9.43 -0.40 20.16
C LEU A 48 7.98 -0.54 20.60
N LEU A 49 7.75 -1.13 21.77
CA LEU A 49 6.44 -1.14 22.41
C LEU A 49 6.29 0.15 23.23
N TYR A 50 5.32 0.98 22.85
CA TYR A 50 4.97 2.21 23.55
C TYR A 50 3.84 1.96 24.52
N ILE A 51 3.91 2.58 25.68
CA ILE A 51 2.91 2.51 26.75
C ILE A 51 2.47 3.92 27.13
N ASN A 52 1.17 4.12 27.29
CA ASN A 52 0.59 5.32 27.88
C ASN A 52 0.65 5.25 29.41
N ASN A 53 1.55 6.04 30.03
CA ASN A 53 1.77 6.00 31.47
C ASN A 53 0.52 6.45 32.24
N GLU A 54 -0.23 7.44 31.75
CA GLU A 54 -1.44 7.93 32.41
C GLU A 54 -2.48 6.81 32.56
N ILE A 55 -2.64 5.98 31.52
CA ILE A 55 -3.61 4.89 31.55
C ILE A 55 -3.11 3.73 32.41
N PHE A 56 -1.82 3.38 32.32
CA PHE A 56 -1.24 2.31 33.12
C PHE A 56 -1.29 2.64 34.62
N GLU A 57 -0.90 3.87 35.00
CA GLU A 57 -0.97 4.35 36.39
C GLU A 57 -2.42 4.39 36.89
N ALA A 58 -3.35 4.91 36.09
CA ALA A 58 -4.77 4.97 36.47
C ALA A 58 -5.42 3.58 36.60
N ALA A 59 -4.93 2.59 35.84
CA ALA A 59 -5.33 1.20 35.99
C ALA A 59 -4.65 0.50 37.17
N GLY A 60 -3.67 1.13 37.82
CA GLY A 60 -2.88 0.55 38.92
C GLY A 60 -1.86 -0.49 38.44
N VAL A 61 -1.43 -0.41 37.18
CA VAL A 61 -0.42 -1.30 36.59
C VAL A 61 0.95 -0.64 36.71
N THR A 62 1.89 -1.32 37.35
CA THR A 62 3.29 -0.90 37.41
C THR A 62 4.10 -1.54 36.30
N LEU A 63 5.00 -0.77 35.69
CA LEU A 63 5.93 -1.29 34.68
C LEU A 63 6.98 -2.18 35.34
N PRO A 64 7.38 -3.31 34.72
CA PRO A 64 8.46 -4.13 35.24
C PRO A 64 9.80 -3.40 35.15
N THR A 65 10.71 -3.74 36.05
CA THR A 65 12.04 -3.11 36.12
C THR A 65 12.96 -3.53 34.97
N ASP A 66 12.72 -4.68 34.33
CA ASP A 66 13.55 -5.18 33.22
C ASP A 66 12.73 -5.68 32.02
N LYS A 67 12.28 -6.94 32.04
CA LYS A 67 11.47 -7.55 30.97
C LYS A 67 10.13 -8.05 31.51
N TRP A 68 9.13 -8.06 30.63
CA TRP A 68 7.81 -8.61 30.92
C TRP A 68 7.83 -10.13 30.73
N ASP A 69 7.31 -10.90 31.68
CA ASP A 69 6.88 -12.27 31.40
C ASP A 69 5.55 -12.26 30.62
N LYS A 70 5.34 -13.23 29.72
CA LYS A 70 4.10 -13.36 28.93
C LYS A 70 2.83 -13.33 29.78
N ALA A 71 2.79 -14.04 30.91
CA ALA A 71 1.63 -14.07 31.78
C ALA A 71 1.41 -12.74 32.50
N ALA A 72 2.50 -12.15 33.02
CA ALA A 72 2.46 -10.84 33.69
C ALA A 72 1.99 -9.72 32.74
N PHE A 73 2.41 -9.77 31.47
CA PHE A 73 1.95 -8.85 30.44
C PHE A 73 0.45 -9.00 30.19
N GLU A 74 -0.01 -10.24 29.99
CA GLU A 74 -1.44 -10.50 29.78
C GLU A 74 -2.30 -10.05 30.97
N ASP A 75 -1.85 -10.28 32.20
CA ASP A 75 -2.57 -9.86 33.40
C ASP A 75 -2.64 -8.34 33.54
N SER A 76 -1.58 -7.64 33.15
CA SER A 76 -1.60 -6.17 33.07
C SER A 76 -2.58 -5.67 32.01
N LEU A 77 -2.66 -6.32 30.84
CA LEU A 77 -3.67 -5.99 29.85
C LEU A 77 -5.09 -6.23 30.39
N LYS A 78 -5.34 -7.29 31.16
CA LYS A 78 -6.65 -7.54 31.79
C LYS A 78 -7.01 -6.46 32.81
N GLN A 79 -6.05 -6.03 33.62
CA GLN A 79 -6.24 -4.94 34.58
C GLN A 79 -6.58 -3.62 33.89
N ILE A 80 -5.85 -3.29 32.81
CA ILE A 80 -6.16 -2.13 31.97
C ILE A 80 -7.53 -2.26 31.32
N LYS A 81 -7.91 -3.45 30.84
CA LYS A 81 -9.26 -3.70 30.29
C LYS A 81 -10.33 -3.38 31.33
N GLY A 82 -10.15 -3.83 32.58
CA GLY A 82 -11.05 -3.53 33.69
C GLY A 82 -11.24 -2.03 33.91
N TYR A 83 -10.16 -1.26 33.86
CA TYR A 83 -10.19 0.21 33.94
C TYR A 83 -10.90 0.85 32.73
N MET A 84 -10.64 0.34 31.53
CA MET A 84 -11.20 0.86 30.27
C MET A 84 -12.65 0.43 29.99
N ALA A 85 -13.18 -0.57 30.70
CA ALA A 85 -14.43 -1.27 30.37
C ALA A 85 -15.67 -0.36 30.21
N SER A 86 -15.66 0.84 30.80
CA SER A 86 -16.74 1.82 30.67
C SER A 86 -16.78 2.54 29.31
N LYS A 87 -15.75 2.42 28.47
CA LYS A 87 -15.60 3.18 27.22
C LYS A 87 -15.50 2.25 26.02
N LYS A 88 -16.56 2.23 25.19
CA LYS A 88 -16.60 1.44 23.94
C LYS A 88 -15.40 1.81 23.04
N GLY A 89 -14.83 0.81 22.37
CA GLY A 89 -13.72 1.00 21.44
C GLY A 89 -12.36 1.33 22.09
N HIS A 90 -12.22 1.13 23.41
CA HIS A 90 -10.94 1.24 24.09
C HIS A 90 -10.35 -0.16 24.32
N TYR A 91 -9.05 -0.30 24.06
CA TYR A 91 -8.35 -1.58 24.15
C TYR A 91 -7.00 -1.43 24.86
N PRO A 92 -6.62 -2.39 25.71
CA PRO A 92 -5.30 -2.40 26.33
C PRO A 92 -4.15 -2.38 25.33
N LEU A 93 -4.24 -3.18 24.25
CA LEU A 93 -3.18 -3.33 23.27
C LEU A 93 -3.72 -3.12 21.84
N GLY A 94 -2.99 -2.32 21.06
CA GLY A 94 -3.24 -2.10 19.64
C GLY A 94 -2.33 -2.97 18.78
N LEU A 95 -2.92 -3.84 17.98
CA LEU A 95 -2.20 -4.67 17.01
C LEU A 95 -2.65 -4.37 15.59
N TYR A 96 -1.70 -4.48 14.67
CA TYR A 96 -1.89 -4.41 13.23
C TYR A 96 -0.89 -5.34 12.55
N PHE A 97 -1.28 -5.91 11.42
CA PHE A 97 -0.40 -6.73 10.61
C PHE A 97 -0.59 -6.25 9.18
N GLN A 98 0.42 -5.61 8.61
CA GLN A 98 0.38 -5.11 7.24
C GLN A 98 1.76 -5.31 6.62
N LYS A 99 1.79 -5.39 5.28
CA LYS A 99 3.05 -5.49 4.53
C LYS A 99 3.98 -4.32 4.82
N ASP A 100 5.27 -4.61 4.74
CA ASP A 100 6.42 -3.75 5.02
C ASP A 100 6.48 -3.24 6.48
N GLU A 101 5.72 -3.83 7.41
CA GLU A 101 5.73 -3.49 8.84
C GLU A 101 6.12 -4.67 9.74
N THR A 102 7.16 -4.46 10.56
CA THR A 102 7.69 -5.50 11.44
C THR A 102 7.33 -5.33 12.91
N ALA A 103 6.60 -4.26 13.26
CA ALA A 103 6.42 -3.83 14.65
C ALA A 103 5.74 -4.87 15.54
N ASN A 104 4.75 -5.60 15.01
CA ASN A 104 4.00 -6.58 15.79
C ASN A 104 4.46 -8.03 15.58
N LEU A 105 5.47 -8.25 14.72
CA LEU A 105 6.00 -9.59 14.47
C LEU A 105 6.61 -10.25 15.73
N PRO A 106 7.27 -9.52 16.66
CA PRO A 106 7.74 -10.12 17.91
C PRO A 106 6.63 -10.83 18.68
N PHE A 107 5.39 -10.34 18.69
CA PHE A 107 4.26 -11.01 19.37
C PHE A 107 3.92 -12.38 18.76
N LEU A 108 4.15 -12.57 17.46
CA LEU A 108 3.96 -13.86 16.78
C LEU A 108 5.06 -14.86 17.12
N MET A 109 6.20 -14.38 17.62
CA MET A 109 7.38 -15.16 17.95
C MET A 109 7.48 -15.47 19.45
N ILE A 110 6.46 -15.12 20.24
CA ILE A 110 6.49 -15.14 21.71
C ILE A 110 6.80 -16.49 22.37
N ASP A 111 6.51 -17.58 21.67
CA ASP A 111 6.77 -18.94 22.12
C ASP A 111 8.05 -19.53 21.47
N GLY A 112 8.98 -18.67 21.06
CA GLY A 112 10.23 -19.04 20.40
C GLY A 112 10.03 -19.54 18.97
N GLY A 113 8.97 -19.07 18.31
CA GLY A 113 8.76 -19.27 16.88
C GLY A 113 9.68 -18.36 16.07
N GLU A 114 10.05 -18.80 14.88
CA GLU A 114 10.87 -18.03 13.94
C GLU A 114 10.11 -17.85 12.62
N ILE A 115 10.36 -16.74 11.93
CA ILE A 115 9.84 -16.51 10.58
C ILE A 115 10.73 -17.23 9.57
N PHE A 116 12.05 -17.12 9.75
CA PHE A 116 13.08 -17.79 8.98
C PHE A 116 14.07 -18.43 9.94
N ASN A 117 14.51 -19.65 9.63
CA ASN A 117 15.55 -20.32 10.40
C ASN A 117 16.95 -19.81 10.00
N ASP A 118 17.99 -20.33 10.68
CA ASP A 118 19.40 -20.00 10.42
C ASP A 118 19.86 -20.22 8.96
N ASN A 119 19.16 -21.06 8.20
CA ASN A 119 19.45 -21.33 6.79
C ASN A 119 18.64 -20.43 5.84
N ALA A 120 18.02 -19.36 6.35
CA ALA A 120 17.13 -18.46 5.61
C ALA A 120 15.93 -19.18 4.97
N VAL A 121 15.51 -20.31 5.54
CA VAL A 121 14.31 -21.04 5.09
C VAL A 121 13.13 -20.60 5.93
N PHE A 122 12.05 -20.23 5.25
CA PHE A 122 10.80 -19.84 5.90
C PHE A 122 10.21 -20.98 6.74
N CYS A 123 9.91 -20.69 8.01
CA CYS A 123 9.44 -21.65 9.02
C CYS A 123 8.23 -21.13 9.82
N GLY A 124 7.51 -20.15 9.29
CA GLY A 124 6.27 -19.61 9.89
C GLY A 124 5.12 -20.64 10.00
N ASP A 125 5.26 -21.83 9.44
CA ASP A 125 4.33 -22.96 9.63
C ASP A 125 4.69 -23.86 10.83
N SER A 126 5.74 -23.52 11.57
CA SER A 126 6.20 -24.29 12.73
C SER A 126 5.20 -24.25 13.89
N GLN A 127 5.14 -25.31 14.69
CA GLN A 127 4.24 -25.39 15.85
C GLN A 127 4.43 -24.22 16.83
N LYS A 128 5.68 -23.77 17.06
CA LYS A 128 5.98 -22.63 17.93
C LYS A 128 5.44 -21.31 17.36
N PHE A 129 5.57 -21.09 16.06
CA PHE A 129 5.02 -19.89 15.42
C PHE A 129 3.49 -19.89 15.45
N ILE A 130 2.86 -21.04 15.16
CA ILE A 130 1.40 -21.21 15.26
C ILE A 130 0.92 -21.02 16.71
N ALA A 131 1.69 -21.41 17.72
CA ALA A 131 1.39 -21.14 19.12
C ALA A 131 1.38 -19.63 19.43
N GLY A 132 2.36 -18.88 18.92
CA GLY A 132 2.38 -17.41 19.03
C GLY A 132 1.19 -16.75 18.33
N LEU A 133 0.85 -17.19 17.12
CA LEU A 133 -0.35 -16.73 16.40
C LEU A 133 -1.65 -17.05 17.18
N SER A 134 -1.72 -18.24 17.80
CA SER A 134 -2.82 -18.66 18.65
C SER A 134 -2.94 -17.80 19.91
N TRP A 135 -1.80 -17.42 20.49
CA TRP A 135 -1.79 -16.50 21.63
C TRP A 135 -2.34 -15.13 21.23
N VAL A 136 -1.91 -14.56 20.10
CA VAL A 136 -2.46 -13.29 19.58
C VAL A 136 -3.96 -13.41 19.32
N LYS A 137 -4.44 -14.50 18.72
CA LYS A 137 -5.87 -14.76 18.56
C LYS A 137 -6.60 -14.81 19.90
N SER A 138 -6.00 -15.43 20.92
CA SER A 138 -6.58 -15.51 22.26
C SER A 138 -6.70 -14.14 22.93
N LEU A 139 -5.82 -13.17 22.62
CA LEU A 139 -5.96 -11.80 23.10
C LEU A 139 -7.20 -11.13 22.51
N ALA A 140 -7.49 -11.39 21.24
CA ALA A 140 -8.71 -10.88 20.58
C ALA A 140 -9.97 -11.52 21.18
N ASP A 141 -9.95 -12.83 21.46
CA ASP A 141 -11.07 -13.55 22.10
C ASP A 141 -11.34 -13.07 23.53
N LYS A 142 -10.29 -12.61 24.23
CA LYS A 142 -10.39 -11.96 25.54
C LYS A 142 -10.72 -10.46 25.45
N GLU A 143 -10.87 -9.91 24.24
CA GLU A 143 -11.05 -8.49 23.93
C GLU A 143 -9.96 -7.60 24.54
N LEU A 144 -8.73 -8.11 24.65
CA LEU A 144 -7.55 -7.34 25.07
C LEU A 144 -6.94 -6.55 23.91
N VAL A 145 -7.27 -6.96 22.68
CA VAL A 145 -6.99 -6.26 21.43
C VAL A 145 -8.29 -6.18 20.61
N PRO A 146 -8.40 -5.28 19.63
CA PRO A 146 -9.53 -5.26 18.74
C PRO A 146 -9.70 -6.59 17.97
N ALA A 147 -10.94 -7.06 17.80
CA ALA A 147 -11.22 -8.35 17.14
C ALA A 147 -10.72 -8.40 15.68
N ASP A 148 -10.73 -7.27 14.98
CA ASP A 148 -10.28 -7.10 13.60
C ASP A 148 -8.81 -6.69 13.48
N SER A 149 -7.99 -6.85 14.54
CA SER A 149 -6.55 -6.48 14.55
C SER A 149 -5.76 -7.08 13.38
N GLY A 150 -6.16 -8.26 12.90
CA GLY A 150 -5.57 -8.89 11.72
C GLY A 150 -5.73 -8.08 10.42
N GLY A 151 -6.71 -7.19 10.32
CA GLY A 151 -6.99 -6.40 9.12
C GLY A 151 -6.75 -4.90 9.27
N ARG A 152 -6.21 -4.46 10.42
CA ARG A 152 -5.96 -3.04 10.70
C ARG A 152 -4.64 -2.57 10.13
N ASN A 153 -4.54 -1.25 9.95
CA ASN A 153 -3.32 -0.58 9.51
C ASN A 153 -2.63 0.15 10.67
N ALA A 154 -1.33 0.43 10.49
CA ALA A 154 -0.51 1.11 11.50
C ALA A 154 -1.03 2.51 11.88
N ASN A 155 -1.54 3.25 10.90
CA ASN A 155 -2.01 4.63 11.09
C ASN A 155 -3.26 4.73 11.98
N ASP A 156 -4.16 3.76 11.89
CA ASP A 156 -5.36 3.69 12.73
C ASP A 156 -4.98 3.40 14.18
N ILE A 157 -4.05 2.47 14.39
CA ILE A 157 -3.52 2.17 15.72
C ILE A 157 -2.73 3.35 16.29
N TRP A 158 -1.92 4.04 15.47
CA TRP A 158 -1.23 5.27 15.89
C TRP A 158 -2.21 6.36 16.32
N THR A 159 -3.27 6.59 15.54
CA THR A 159 -4.28 7.61 15.84
C THR A 159 -5.01 7.27 17.15
N ALA A 160 -5.42 6.01 17.31
CA ALA A 160 -6.09 5.53 18.51
C ALA A 160 -5.21 5.60 19.76
N PHE A 161 -3.89 5.41 19.62
CA PHE A 161 -2.92 5.52 20.71
C PHE A 161 -2.56 6.98 21.05
N ALA A 162 -1.99 7.71 20.09
CA ALA A 162 -1.34 9.00 20.33
C ALA A 162 -2.32 10.19 20.39
N ILE A 163 -3.47 10.09 19.71
CA ILE A 163 -4.43 11.20 19.59
C ILE A 163 -5.66 10.93 20.46
N GLU A 164 -6.29 9.77 20.27
CA GLU A 164 -7.59 9.48 20.87
C GLU A 164 -7.46 8.84 22.26
N LYS A 165 -6.26 8.39 22.65
CA LYS A 165 -5.97 7.70 23.92
C LYS A 165 -6.90 6.49 24.19
N ARG A 166 -7.38 5.83 23.13
CA ARG A 166 -8.21 4.62 23.19
C ARG A 166 -7.39 3.35 23.32
N ILE A 167 -6.11 3.41 22.97
CA ILE A 167 -5.18 2.29 23.08
C ILE A 167 -4.14 2.60 24.16
N ALA A 168 -3.93 1.67 25.09
CA ALA A 168 -2.98 1.86 26.19
C ALA A 168 -1.53 1.54 25.79
N ALA A 169 -1.34 0.54 24.93
CA ALA A 169 -0.03 0.13 24.45
C ALA A 169 -0.07 -0.24 22.96
N ALA A 170 0.97 0.08 22.20
CA ALA A 170 1.09 -0.29 20.79
C ALA A 170 2.54 -0.16 20.29
N SER A 171 2.88 -0.87 19.21
CA SER A 171 4.24 -0.92 18.66
C SER A 171 4.45 0.06 17.50
N PHE A 172 5.48 0.89 17.59
CA PHE A 172 5.83 1.87 16.56
C PHE A 172 7.33 2.04 16.38
N GLY A 173 7.73 2.76 15.33
CA GLY A 173 9.13 3.05 15.06
C GLY A 173 9.67 4.18 15.93
N LEU A 174 11.00 4.31 16.00
CA LEU A 174 11.71 5.32 16.80
C LEU A 174 11.19 6.77 16.62
N TRP A 175 10.68 7.10 15.42
CA TRP A 175 10.04 8.38 15.12
C TRP A 175 8.89 8.73 16.08
N GLY A 176 8.24 7.72 16.67
CA GLY A 176 7.16 7.87 17.63
C GLY A 176 7.58 8.63 18.88
N ILE A 177 8.83 8.47 19.34
CA ILE A 177 9.35 9.19 20.54
C ILE A 177 9.29 10.70 20.31
N GLN A 178 9.81 11.17 19.17
CA GLN A 178 9.80 12.59 18.85
C GLN A 178 8.38 13.12 18.65
N ALA A 179 7.51 12.36 17.98
CA ALA A 179 6.13 12.77 17.76
C ALA A 179 5.38 12.92 19.09
N LEU A 180 5.53 11.97 20.00
CA LEU A 180 4.88 11.99 21.31
C LEU A 180 5.43 13.08 22.23
N ASN A 181 6.74 13.35 22.19
CA ASN A 181 7.36 14.43 22.97
C ASN A 181 6.98 15.82 22.43
N ASN A 182 7.18 16.05 21.12
CA ASN A 182 7.16 17.39 20.56
C ASN A 182 5.76 17.82 20.11
N LYS A 183 4.99 16.90 19.52
CA LYS A 183 3.70 17.21 18.88
C LYS A 183 2.53 16.93 19.82
N PHE A 184 2.49 15.73 20.40
CA PHE A 184 1.34 15.29 21.20
C PHE A 184 1.51 15.53 22.71
N LYS A 185 2.75 15.75 23.18
CA LYS A 185 3.12 15.98 24.58
C LYS A 185 2.50 14.94 25.53
N MET A 186 2.58 13.68 25.14
CA MET A 186 2.02 12.54 25.88
C MET A 186 2.99 12.10 26.97
N ASN A 187 2.48 11.66 28.13
CA ASN A 187 3.28 10.94 29.11
C ASN A 187 3.32 9.45 28.73
N PHE A 188 4.45 8.97 28.22
CA PHE A 188 4.60 7.60 27.70
C PHE A 188 5.90 6.95 28.16
N SER A 189 5.99 5.63 28.04
CA SER A 189 7.23 4.89 28.20
C SER A 189 7.47 4.01 26.97
N VAL A 190 8.73 3.70 26.68
CA VAL A 190 9.09 2.65 25.72
C VAL A 190 9.63 1.45 26.49
N VAL A 191 9.12 0.27 26.18
CA VAL A 191 9.46 -0.96 26.88
C VAL A 191 9.80 -2.08 25.88
N GLY A 192 10.51 -3.11 26.38
CA GLY A 192 10.73 -4.33 25.62
C GLY A 192 9.43 -5.11 25.40
N TYR A 193 9.40 -5.93 24.36
CA TYR A 193 8.33 -6.90 24.13
C TYR A 193 8.31 -7.95 25.26
N PRO A 194 7.16 -8.60 25.53
CA PRO A 194 7.08 -9.67 26.52
C PRO A 194 7.88 -10.90 26.10
N ASN A 195 8.37 -11.64 27.11
CA ASN A 195 9.39 -12.68 27.03
C ASN A 195 10.74 -12.16 26.51
N ASP A 196 11.77 -13.02 26.52
CA ASP A 196 13.11 -12.69 26.00
C ASP A 196 13.15 -12.69 24.45
N ILE A 197 12.23 -11.94 23.83
CA ILE A 197 12.17 -11.77 22.37
C ILE A 197 12.89 -10.49 22.00
N ARG A 198 13.75 -10.60 20.99
CA ARG A 198 14.48 -9.44 20.46
C ARG A 198 13.60 -8.64 19.49
N PRO A 199 13.56 -7.30 19.63
CA PRO A 199 12.86 -6.44 18.70
C PRO A 199 13.53 -6.48 17.32
N PHE A 200 12.78 -6.12 16.28
CA PHE A 200 13.35 -5.93 14.97
C PHE A 200 14.03 -4.56 14.85
N ILE A 201 15.24 -4.55 14.30
CA ILE A 201 15.98 -3.35 13.91
C ILE A 201 16.10 -3.25 12.39
N GLY A 202 15.97 -2.03 11.88
CA GLY A 202 16.36 -1.65 10.54
C GLY A 202 17.75 -1.01 10.57
N THR A 203 18.58 -1.28 9.57
CA THR A 203 19.90 -0.63 9.47
C THR A 203 20.15 -0.14 8.05
N SER A 204 20.95 0.90 7.94
CA SER A 204 21.42 1.47 6.67
C SER A 204 22.92 1.61 6.72
N GLY A 205 23.55 1.54 5.55
CA GLY A 205 25.00 1.48 5.44
C GLY A 205 25.50 1.61 4.01
N TYR A 206 26.81 1.56 3.86
CA TYR A 206 27.49 1.76 2.58
C TYR A 206 28.03 0.45 2.02
N TYR A 207 27.85 0.26 0.72
CA TYR A 207 28.43 -0.84 -0.04
C TYR A 207 29.46 -0.29 -1.02
N VAL A 208 30.57 -1.00 -1.19
CA VAL A 208 31.61 -0.63 -2.16
C VAL A 208 31.55 -1.58 -3.34
N PHE A 209 31.27 -1.03 -4.53
CA PHE A 209 31.26 -1.80 -5.76
C PHE A 209 32.68 -2.13 -6.23
N LYS A 210 32.85 -3.30 -6.84
CA LYS A 210 34.10 -3.72 -7.45
C LYS A 210 34.53 -2.72 -8.52
N ASN A 211 35.84 -2.51 -8.64
CA ASN A 211 36.43 -1.69 -9.69
C ASN A 211 37.71 -2.35 -10.19
N SER A 212 38.03 -2.17 -11.48
CA SER A 212 39.29 -2.66 -12.05
C SER A 212 40.50 -1.98 -11.43
N ASP A 213 40.35 -0.72 -11.00
CA ASP A 213 41.38 0.01 -10.26
C ASP A 213 41.27 -0.27 -8.76
N LYS A 214 42.14 -1.14 -8.24
CA LYS A 214 42.18 -1.50 -6.82
C LYS A 214 42.44 -0.31 -5.90
N LYS A 215 43.17 0.72 -6.36
CA LYS A 215 43.42 1.92 -5.54
C LYS A 215 42.13 2.70 -5.28
N LYS A 216 41.21 2.73 -6.26
CA LYS A 216 39.88 3.33 -6.08
C LYS A 216 39.04 2.54 -5.09
N VAL A 217 39.08 1.21 -5.16
CA VAL A 217 38.38 0.34 -4.19
C VAL A 217 38.91 0.57 -2.78
N GLU A 218 40.24 0.55 -2.58
CA GLU A 218 40.84 0.81 -1.28
C GLU A 218 40.51 2.20 -0.75
N ALA A 219 40.55 3.23 -1.60
CA ALA A 219 40.16 4.59 -1.22
C ALA A 219 38.67 4.66 -0.84
N ALA A 220 37.78 4.00 -1.60
CA ALA A 220 36.36 3.93 -1.30
C ALA A 220 36.08 3.17 0.01
N MET A 221 36.79 2.07 0.29
CA MET A 221 36.69 1.35 1.56
C MET A 221 37.13 2.22 2.74
N LYS A 222 38.26 2.92 2.61
CA LYS A 222 38.74 3.87 3.64
C LYS A 222 37.74 5.00 3.85
N PHE A 223 37.14 5.52 2.78
CA PHE A 223 36.13 6.57 2.87
C PHE A 223 34.84 6.08 3.55
N ALA A 224 34.34 4.89 3.18
CA ALA A 224 33.17 4.30 3.82
C ALA A 224 33.42 4.02 5.31
N SER A 225 34.58 3.43 5.64
CA SER A 225 35.03 3.22 7.02
C SER A 225 35.09 4.55 7.79
N PHE A 226 35.66 5.60 7.20
CA PHE A 226 35.66 6.95 7.78
C PHE A 226 34.25 7.45 8.05
N LEU A 227 33.33 7.41 7.08
CA LEU A 227 31.94 7.87 7.27
C LEU A 227 31.23 7.13 8.41
N THR A 228 31.55 5.84 8.59
CA THR A 228 30.90 4.97 9.59
C THR A 228 31.71 4.77 10.88
N ASN A 229 32.78 5.53 11.10
CA ASN A 229 33.57 5.39 12.31
C ASN A 229 32.80 5.89 13.54
N ALA A 230 33.27 5.50 14.73
CA ALA A 230 32.63 5.85 15.99
C ALA A 230 32.44 7.36 16.19
N GLN A 231 33.43 8.16 15.80
CA GLN A 231 33.38 9.61 15.99
C GLN A 231 32.32 10.28 15.10
N ASN A 232 32.22 9.87 13.84
CA ASN A 232 31.25 10.41 12.88
C ASN A 232 29.83 9.92 13.17
N GLN A 233 29.66 8.72 13.72
CA GLN A 233 28.34 8.25 14.15
C GLN A 233 27.76 9.04 15.34
N LYS A 234 28.56 9.82 16.08
CA LYS A 234 28.02 10.75 17.11
C LYS A 234 27.10 11.82 16.51
N ASP A 235 27.29 12.19 15.24
CA ASP A 235 26.42 13.15 14.54
C ASP A 235 25.01 12.61 14.31
N LEU A 236 24.78 11.30 14.44
CA LEU A 236 23.45 10.70 14.37
C LEU A 236 22.49 11.25 15.42
N TYR A 237 23.02 11.84 16.51
CA TYR A 237 22.26 12.59 17.51
C TYR A 237 21.28 13.57 16.85
N LYS A 238 21.74 14.27 15.81
CA LYS A 238 20.98 15.30 15.05
C LYS A 238 19.82 14.74 14.24
N TYR A 239 19.86 13.45 13.91
CA TYR A 239 18.91 12.79 13.00
C TYR A 239 17.96 11.83 13.70
N SER A 240 18.07 11.68 15.03
CA SER A 240 17.22 10.75 15.80
C SER A 240 17.32 9.32 15.30
N GLN A 241 18.56 8.90 15.06
CA GLN A 241 18.94 7.56 14.68
C GLN A 241 19.99 7.06 15.67
N PHE A 242 20.01 5.75 15.90
CA PHE A 242 21.01 5.16 16.78
C PHE A 242 22.28 4.79 16.01
N PRO A 243 23.45 4.90 16.65
CA PRO A 243 24.68 4.37 16.09
C PRO A 243 24.62 2.85 16.00
N THR A 244 25.49 2.28 15.17
CA THR A 244 25.68 0.83 15.02
C THR A 244 26.85 0.30 15.82
N ARG A 245 27.61 1.19 16.49
CA ARG A 245 28.82 0.88 17.27
C ARG A 245 28.59 1.05 18.77
N THR A 246 29.06 0.08 19.54
CA THR A 246 28.94 0.02 21.00
C THR A 246 29.80 1.06 21.71
N SER A 247 30.97 1.43 21.15
CA SER A 247 31.86 2.46 21.71
C SER A 247 31.26 3.86 21.68
N VAL A 248 30.31 4.09 20.78
CA VAL A 248 29.55 5.35 20.71
C VAL A 248 28.49 5.37 21.82
N GLY A 249 28.02 4.18 22.21
CA GLY A 249 27.08 3.98 23.29
C GLY A 249 25.76 4.70 23.06
N ASP A 250 25.08 4.98 24.17
CA ASP A 250 23.89 5.80 24.17
C ASP A 250 24.25 7.29 24.00
N ILE A 251 24.21 7.76 22.76
CA ILE A 251 24.38 9.19 22.45
C ILE A 251 23.26 10.07 23.00
N TYR A 252 22.17 9.47 23.48
CA TYR A 252 21.01 10.14 24.05
C TYR A 252 20.88 9.90 25.55
N ALA A 253 21.98 9.62 26.27
CA ALA A 253 21.99 9.32 27.71
C ALA A 253 21.24 10.33 28.62
N GLU A 254 21.05 11.57 28.15
CA GLU A 254 20.29 12.62 28.86
C GLU A 254 18.78 12.62 28.55
N GLN A 255 18.33 11.81 27.58
CA GLN A 255 16.94 11.70 27.14
C GLN A 255 16.38 10.32 27.49
N THR A 256 15.67 10.23 28.62
CA THR A 256 15.15 8.97 29.19
C THR A 256 14.55 8.00 28.16
N HIS A 257 13.58 8.46 27.36
CA HIS A 257 12.92 7.59 26.38
C HIS A 257 13.87 7.07 25.28
N MET A 258 14.83 7.89 24.84
CA MET A 258 15.82 7.46 23.85
C MET A 258 16.84 6.50 24.47
N SER A 259 17.22 6.72 25.74
CA SER A 259 18.07 5.78 26.48
C SER A 259 17.42 4.41 26.67
N ASP A 260 16.14 4.37 27.02
CA ASP A 260 15.37 3.13 27.12
C ASP A 260 15.28 2.43 25.75
N ALA A 261 15.02 3.20 24.70
CA ALA A 261 15.01 2.70 23.33
C ALA A 261 16.37 2.12 22.90
N TRP A 262 17.49 2.79 23.23
CA TRP A 262 18.83 2.28 22.95
C TRP A 262 19.06 0.94 23.63
N ARG A 263 18.75 0.83 24.92
CA ARG A 263 18.87 -0.43 25.68
C ARG A 263 18.13 -1.56 24.99
N ILE A 264 16.87 -1.33 24.59
CA ILE A 264 16.02 -2.33 23.94
C ILE A 264 16.55 -2.71 22.54
N LEU A 265 16.88 -1.73 21.70
CA LEU A 265 17.28 -1.97 20.31
C LEU A 265 18.73 -2.47 20.17
N SER A 266 19.59 -2.25 21.17
CA SER A 266 20.96 -2.79 21.17
C SER A 266 21.00 -4.33 21.15
N GLU A 267 19.97 -4.97 21.70
CA GLU A 267 19.75 -6.42 21.63
C GLU A 267 18.97 -6.86 20.39
N GLY A 268 18.55 -5.91 19.55
CA GLY A 268 17.68 -6.14 18.41
C GLY A 268 18.28 -7.03 17.32
N GLN A 269 17.39 -7.65 16.57
CA GLN A 269 17.71 -8.52 15.44
C GLN A 269 17.19 -7.93 14.13
N THR A 270 17.83 -8.24 13.02
CA THR A 270 17.37 -7.79 11.70
C THR A 270 16.45 -8.84 11.10
N VAL A 271 15.55 -8.41 10.22
CA VAL A 271 14.87 -9.35 9.31
C VAL A 271 15.88 -10.00 8.36
N LEU A 272 15.44 -11.03 7.64
CA LEU A 272 16.26 -11.67 6.61
C LEU A 272 16.70 -10.62 5.57
N ALA A 273 18.01 -10.46 5.41
CA ALA A 273 18.61 -9.57 4.42
C ALA A 273 18.54 -10.18 3.01
N ASP A 274 17.34 -10.22 2.43
CA ASP A 274 17.09 -10.69 1.07
C ASP A 274 16.43 -9.58 0.23
N ALA A 275 16.85 -9.44 -1.03
CA ALA A 275 16.29 -8.44 -1.95
C ALA A 275 14.81 -8.71 -2.26
N ARG A 276 14.34 -9.93 -2.03
CA ARG A 276 12.95 -10.36 -2.21
C ARG A 276 12.13 -10.24 -0.92
N TRP A 277 12.66 -9.63 0.14
CA TRP A 277 11.96 -9.48 1.42
C TRP A 277 10.54 -8.93 1.23
N SER A 278 10.35 -7.87 0.44
CA SER A 278 9.01 -7.28 0.24
C SER A 278 8.02 -8.28 -0.38
N GLN A 279 8.46 -9.11 -1.33
CA GLN A 279 7.63 -10.18 -1.92
C GLN A 279 7.29 -11.27 -0.88
N MET A 280 8.28 -11.65 -0.07
CA MET A 280 8.11 -12.68 0.97
C MET A 280 7.22 -12.19 2.10
N ASP A 281 7.40 -10.94 2.52
CA ASP A 281 6.63 -10.28 3.56
C ASP A 281 5.18 -10.06 3.13
N GLU A 282 4.91 -9.74 1.86
CA GLU A 282 3.54 -9.68 1.36
C GLU A 282 2.83 -11.04 1.48
N GLU A 283 3.50 -12.14 1.10
CA GLU A 283 2.96 -13.50 1.25
C GLU A 283 2.75 -13.90 2.72
N PHE A 284 3.72 -13.56 3.56
CA PHE A 284 3.71 -13.84 4.99
C PHE A 284 2.62 -13.04 5.72
N SER A 285 2.61 -11.73 5.54
CA SER A 285 1.62 -10.83 6.14
C SER A 285 0.21 -11.22 5.69
N ALA A 286 -0.03 -11.48 4.40
CA ALA A 286 -1.35 -11.94 3.94
C ALA A 286 -1.79 -13.23 4.63
N ALA A 287 -0.90 -14.20 4.81
CA ALA A 287 -1.22 -15.43 5.53
C ALA A 287 -1.52 -15.18 7.01
N VAL A 288 -0.78 -14.30 7.68
CA VAL A 288 -1.06 -13.89 9.08
C VAL A 288 -2.43 -13.22 9.18
N GLN A 289 -2.74 -12.27 8.30
CA GLN A 289 -4.02 -11.57 8.29
C GLN A 289 -5.19 -12.55 8.06
N GLU A 290 -5.10 -13.40 7.03
CA GLU A 290 -6.13 -14.40 6.74
C GLU A 290 -6.33 -15.42 7.87
N SER A 291 -5.27 -15.72 8.62
CA SER A 291 -5.34 -16.63 9.76
C SER A 291 -6.02 -15.97 10.96
N LEU A 292 -5.64 -14.73 11.31
CA LEU A 292 -6.20 -14.00 12.45
C LEU A 292 -7.66 -13.60 12.24
N LEU A 293 -8.06 -13.38 10.99
CA LEU A 293 -9.42 -13.01 10.59
C LEU A 293 -10.31 -14.23 10.29
N ALA A 294 -9.81 -15.46 10.50
CA ALA A 294 -10.59 -16.67 10.32
C ALA A 294 -11.75 -16.73 11.33
N LYS A 295 -12.99 -16.83 10.81
CA LYS A 295 -14.21 -16.91 11.63
C LYS A 295 -14.33 -18.25 12.35
N ASP A 296 -13.97 -19.34 11.67
CA ASP A 296 -14.04 -20.71 12.18
C ASP A 296 -12.74 -21.48 11.94
N ASN A 297 -12.53 -22.56 12.70
CA ASN A 297 -11.40 -23.50 12.53
C ASN A 297 -10.03 -22.82 12.50
N PHE A 298 -9.80 -21.85 13.39
CA PHE A 298 -8.60 -21.01 13.41
C PHE A 298 -7.29 -21.81 13.23
N LEU A 299 -7.07 -22.88 14.01
CA LEU A 299 -5.82 -23.66 13.93
C LEU A 299 -5.61 -24.31 12.56
N GLN A 300 -6.67 -24.89 11.98
CA GLN A 300 -6.61 -25.50 10.66
C GLN A 300 -6.34 -24.45 9.58
N THR A 301 -7.05 -23.33 9.64
CA THR A 301 -6.86 -22.21 8.71
C THR A 301 -5.45 -21.65 8.81
N ALA A 302 -4.98 -21.36 10.02
CA ALA A 302 -3.62 -20.88 10.27
C ALA A 302 -2.56 -21.80 9.67
N GLN A 303 -2.68 -23.10 9.94
CA GLN A 303 -1.72 -24.08 9.43
C GLN A 303 -1.76 -24.18 7.90
N GLN A 304 -2.94 -24.15 7.30
CA GLN A 304 -3.10 -24.16 5.84
C GLN A 304 -2.53 -22.90 5.18
N LYS A 305 -2.84 -21.71 5.71
CA LYS A 305 -2.40 -20.43 5.14
C LYS A 305 -0.90 -20.25 5.26
N MET A 306 -0.32 -20.55 6.42
CA MET A 306 1.13 -20.48 6.63
C MET A 306 1.89 -21.51 5.78
N SER A 307 1.35 -22.73 5.62
CA SER A 307 1.94 -23.73 4.72
C SER A 307 1.90 -23.30 3.25
N SER A 308 0.80 -22.66 2.83
CA SER A 308 0.67 -22.12 1.47
C SER A 308 1.64 -20.97 1.24
N ALA A 309 1.83 -20.09 2.23
CA ALA A 309 2.83 -19.02 2.18
C ALA A 309 4.24 -19.59 2.09
N LYS A 310 4.57 -20.64 2.86
CA LYS A 310 5.85 -21.34 2.77
C LYS A 310 6.13 -21.87 1.37
N GLU A 311 5.15 -22.50 0.73
CA GLU A 311 5.32 -22.98 -0.64
C GLU A 311 5.63 -21.82 -1.60
N ARG A 312 4.89 -20.71 -1.50
CA ARG A 312 5.10 -19.53 -2.36
C ARG A 312 6.44 -18.84 -2.09
N ILE A 313 6.80 -18.63 -0.83
CA ILE A 313 8.09 -18.05 -0.43
C ILE A 313 9.24 -18.97 -0.87
N SER A 314 9.10 -20.29 -0.75
CA SER A 314 10.13 -21.23 -1.22
C SER A 314 10.35 -21.16 -2.74
N LYS A 315 9.28 -20.96 -3.52
CA LYS A 315 9.37 -20.72 -4.96
C LYS A 315 10.09 -19.42 -5.26
N LEU A 316 9.78 -18.33 -4.55
CA LEU A 316 10.49 -17.05 -4.68
C LEU A 316 11.99 -17.20 -4.37
N SER A 317 12.33 -17.98 -3.33
CA SER A 317 13.70 -18.27 -2.94
C SER A 317 14.48 -19.08 -4.00
N ALA A 318 13.80 -19.98 -4.72
CA ALA A 318 14.41 -20.91 -5.69
C ALA A 318 14.76 -20.28 -7.06
N VAL A 319 14.26 -19.08 -7.37
CA VAL A 319 14.54 -18.45 -8.67
C VAL A 319 15.98 -17.91 -8.69
N ASN A 320 16.82 -18.55 -9.51
CA ASN A 320 18.15 -18.05 -9.83
C ASN A 320 18.04 -16.89 -10.81
N SER A 321 18.48 -15.71 -10.36
CA SER A 321 18.58 -14.53 -11.20
C SER A 321 19.65 -14.67 -12.26
N LYS A 322 19.47 -13.97 -13.38
CA LYS A 322 20.55 -13.68 -14.32
C LYS A 322 20.74 -12.17 -14.40
N THR A 323 21.99 -11.73 -14.35
CA THR A 323 22.43 -10.34 -14.63
C THR A 323 21.90 -9.82 -15.97
N VAL A 324 21.70 -8.49 -16.06
CA VAL A 324 22.42 -7.63 -17.03
C VAL A 324 22.45 -6.17 -16.54
N SER A 325 23.65 -5.58 -16.58
CA SER A 325 23.89 -4.14 -16.69
C SER A 325 24.01 -3.74 -18.17
N SER A 326 22.98 -3.11 -18.73
CA SER A 326 23.06 -2.38 -20.02
C SER A 326 21.96 -1.33 -20.24
N ASP A 327 20.88 -1.34 -19.46
CA ASP A 327 19.66 -0.63 -19.87
C ASP A 327 19.57 0.84 -19.43
N ILE A 328 20.59 1.38 -18.76
CA ILE A 328 20.62 2.80 -18.36
C ILE A 328 21.13 3.71 -19.49
N GLN A 329 21.90 3.20 -20.46
CA GLN A 329 22.46 4.04 -21.53
C GLN A 329 21.48 4.33 -22.68
N VAL A 330 20.52 3.45 -22.95
CA VAL A 330 19.60 3.57 -24.10
C VAL A 330 18.64 4.75 -23.98
N GLY A 331 18.16 5.06 -22.76
CA GLY A 331 17.20 6.15 -22.52
C GLY A 331 17.76 7.56 -22.78
N ASN A 332 19.05 7.77 -22.54
CA ASN A 332 19.71 9.06 -22.77
C ASN A 332 19.87 9.37 -24.26
N TYR A 333 20.23 8.36 -25.07
CA TYR A 333 20.36 8.52 -26.52
C TYR A 333 19.01 8.75 -27.21
N PHE A 334 17.95 8.06 -26.78
CA PHE A 334 16.61 8.27 -27.34
C PHE A 334 16.11 9.70 -27.12
N THR A 335 16.22 10.21 -25.89
CA THR A 335 15.75 11.56 -25.54
C THR A 335 16.53 12.64 -26.30
N ALA A 336 17.86 12.51 -26.38
CA ALA A 336 18.70 13.43 -27.15
C ALA A 336 18.37 13.41 -28.65
N THR A 337 18.14 12.21 -29.21
CA THR A 337 17.78 12.04 -30.63
C THR A 337 16.40 12.65 -30.93
N LEU A 338 15.42 12.46 -30.05
CA LEU A 338 14.08 13.02 -30.23
C LEU A 338 14.10 14.55 -30.20
N ILE A 339 14.81 15.15 -29.24
CA ILE A 339 14.97 16.62 -29.15
C ILE A 339 15.64 17.14 -30.42
N PHE A 340 16.73 16.49 -30.86
CA PHE A 340 17.43 16.86 -32.08
C PHE A 340 16.52 16.79 -33.31
N LEU A 341 15.82 15.67 -33.51
CA LEU A 341 14.89 15.50 -34.64
C LEU A 341 13.75 16.52 -34.58
N THR A 342 13.21 16.83 -33.40
CA THR A 342 12.12 17.80 -33.24
C THR A 342 12.56 19.21 -33.66
N VAL A 343 13.77 19.63 -33.25
CA VAL A 343 14.35 20.92 -33.63
C VAL A 343 14.64 20.97 -35.13
N VAL A 344 15.24 19.92 -35.69
CA VAL A 344 15.55 19.83 -37.12
C VAL A 344 14.26 19.87 -37.96
N PHE A 345 13.23 19.12 -37.59
CA PHE A 345 11.95 19.13 -38.29
C PHE A 345 11.26 20.50 -38.19
N ALA A 346 11.31 21.15 -37.02
CA ALA A 346 10.76 22.50 -36.85
C ALA A 346 11.44 23.52 -37.77
N VAL A 347 12.77 23.45 -37.90
CA VAL A 347 13.54 24.34 -38.78
C VAL A 347 13.21 24.07 -40.26
N ILE A 348 13.19 22.79 -40.70
CA ILE A 348 12.86 22.42 -42.09
C ILE A 348 11.45 22.90 -42.46
N MET A 349 10.47 22.69 -41.59
CA MET A 349 9.07 23.06 -41.84
C MET A 349 8.82 24.58 -41.78
N PHE A 350 9.61 25.30 -40.99
CA PHE A 350 9.61 26.76 -40.97
C PHE A 350 10.16 27.33 -42.27
N VAL A 351 11.25 26.75 -42.80
CA VAL A 351 11.85 27.15 -44.08
C VAL A 351 10.96 26.78 -45.28
N SER A 352 10.15 25.71 -45.18
CA SER A 352 9.26 25.26 -46.27
C SER A 352 7.91 25.99 -46.37
N GLY A 353 7.68 27.06 -45.58
CA GLY A 353 6.45 27.86 -45.63
C GLY A 353 5.21 27.19 -45.01
N GLN A 354 5.36 26.05 -44.32
CA GLN A 354 4.25 25.30 -43.69
C GLN A 354 4.18 25.58 -42.19
N ALA A 355 4.09 26.86 -41.81
CA ALA A 355 4.12 27.32 -40.42
C ALA A 355 3.02 26.69 -39.52
N HIS A 356 1.88 26.28 -40.10
CA HIS A 356 0.81 25.57 -39.38
C HIS A 356 1.26 24.22 -38.83
N VAL A 357 2.20 23.52 -39.49
CA VAL A 357 2.75 22.26 -38.99
C VAL A 357 3.74 22.50 -37.85
N VAL A 358 4.50 23.60 -37.90
CA VAL A 358 5.41 24.01 -36.82
C VAL A 358 4.66 24.24 -35.50
N MET A 359 3.41 24.72 -35.54
CA MET A 359 2.57 24.88 -34.35
C MET A 359 2.15 23.55 -33.70
N ILE A 360 2.11 22.45 -34.46
CA ILE A 360 1.72 21.11 -33.97
C ILE A 360 2.93 20.36 -33.40
N ILE A 361 4.15 20.67 -33.85
CA ILE A 361 5.39 19.99 -33.44
C ILE A 361 5.59 19.95 -31.90
N PRO A 362 5.39 21.04 -31.13
CA PRO A 362 5.52 20.98 -29.68
C PRO A 362 4.53 20.00 -29.03
N ALA A 363 3.28 19.97 -29.50
CA ALA A 363 2.26 19.05 -28.98
C ALA A 363 2.60 17.59 -29.33
N LEU A 364 3.01 17.32 -30.58
CA LEU A 364 3.45 15.99 -30.99
C LEU A 364 4.72 15.56 -30.26
N GLY A 365 5.68 16.45 -30.04
CA GLY A 365 6.91 16.16 -29.29
C GLY A 365 6.61 15.74 -27.86
N VAL A 366 5.71 16.45 -27.18
CA VAL A 366 5.23 16.08 -25.84
C VAL A 366 4.52 14.73 -25.86
N LEU A 367 3.63 14.47 -26.83
CA LEU A 367 2.97 13.17 -26.97
C LEU A 367 3.97 12.04 -27.24
N VAL A 368 4.95 12.23 -28.12
CA VAL A 368 5.95 11.20 -28.42
C VAL A 368 6.81 10.91 -27.20
N LEU A 369 7.30 11.95 -26.52
CA LEU A 369 8.21 11.80 -25.38
C LEU A 369 7.52 11.23 -24.14
N PHE A 370 6.32 11.69 -23.81
CA PHE A 370 5.65 11.35 -22.55
C PHE A 370 4.55 10.31 -22.67
N LEU A 371 4.03 10.03 -23.87
CA LEU A 371 3.01 9.00 -24.09
C LEU A 371 3.56 7.84 -24.93
N PHE A 372 3.98 8.08 -26.17
CA PHE A 372 4.33 6.98 -27.09
C PHE A 372 5.64 6.27 -26.71
N TYR A 373 6.66 7.00 -26.25
CA TYR A 373 7.92 6.38 -25.85
C TYR A 373 7.77 5.48 -24.61
N PRO A 374 7.21 5.94 -23.48
CA PRO A 374 6.97 5.07 -22.32
C PRO A 374 6.05 3.90 -22.65
N LEU A 375 5.02 4.11 -23.47
CA LEU A 375 4.13 3.04 -23.94
C LEU A 375 4.92 1.99 -24.74
N SER A 376 5.78 2.42 -25.66
CA SER A 376 6.62 1.51 -26.46
C SER A 376 7.59 0.73 -25.59
N GLN A 377 8.20 1.39 -24.58
CA GLN A 377 9.08 0.73 -23.61
C GLN A 377 8.31 -0.31 -22.77
N ALA A 378 7.12 0.04 -22.27
CA ALA A 378 6.27 -0.90 -21.54
C ALA A 378 5.86 -2.09 -22.40
N LEU A 379 5.54 -1.87 -23.69
CA LEU A 379 5.27 -2.96 -24.64
C LEU A 379 6.48 -3.88 -24.79
N VAL A 380 7.69 -3.34 -24.96
CA VAL A 380 8.91 -4.15 -25.07
C VAL A 380 9.19 -4.91 -23.76
N LEU A 381 9.03 -4.26 -22.61
CA LEU A 381 9.23 -4.86 -21.29
C LEU A 381 8.25 -6.01 -21.03
N ALA A 382 7.00 -5.92 -21.50
CA ALA A 382 6.03 -6.99 -21.35
C ALA A 382 6.52 -8.33 -21.93
N PHE A 383 7.33 -8.27 -23.00
CA PHE A 383 7.94 -9.43 -23.65
C PHE A 383 9.39 -9.68 -23.22
N ARG A 384 9.88 -9.07 -22.13
CA ARG A 384 11.23 -9.31 -21.61
C ARG A 384 11.18 -9.77 -20.16
N ASP A 385 12.05 -10.69 -19.81
CA ASP A 385 12.29 -11.03 -18.41
C ASP A 385 13.10 -9.87 -17.81
N TYR A 386 12.45 -8.93 -17.16
CA TYR A 386 13.12 -7.74 -16.63
C TYR A 386 12.69 -7.49 -15.19
N ARG A 387 13.64 -7.65 -14.28
CA ARG A 387 13.55 -7.25 -12.88
C ARG A 387 14.65 -6.25 -12.58
N LEU A 388 14.51 -5.46 -11.52
CA LEU A 388 15.53 -4.48 -11.17
C LEU A 388 16.89 -5.16 -10.96
N GLY A 389 17.80 -4.92 -11.90
CA GLY A 389 19.15 -5.49 -11.96
C GLY A 389 19.27 -6.89 -12.59
N GLU A 390 18.16 -7.55 -12.91
CA GLU A 390 18.13 -8.84 -13.62
C GLU A 390 17.44 -8.63 -14.97
N ALA A 391 18.20 -8.63 -16.07
CA ALA A 391 17.60 -8.55 -17.41
C ALA A 391 17.89 -9.84 -18.17
N GLY A 392 16.86 -10.66 -18.31
CA GLY A 392 16.84 -11.79 -19.23
C GLY A 392 16.46 -11.37 -20.65
N GLY A 393 16.37 -12.37 -21.52
CA GLY A 393 16.01 -12.17 -22.92
C GLY A 393 14.51 -11.91 -23.14
N PHE A 394 14.12 -11.90 -24.41
CA PHE A 394 12.71 -11.90 -24.77
C PHE A 394 12.03 -13.20 -24.31
N THR A 395 10.84 -13.10 -23.76
CA THR A 395 10.07 -14.21 -23.21
C THR A 395 8.57 -13.96 -23.30
N LEU A 396 7.79 -15.05 -23.37
CA LEU A 396 6.34 -15.05 -23.16
C LEU A 396 5.95 -15.54 -21.76
N SER A 397 6.93 -15.93 -20.93
CA SER A 397 6.69 -16.46 -19.60
C SER A 397 5.95 -15.49 -18.70
N ASN A 398 6.16 -14.18 -18.85
CA ASN A 398 5.46 -13.14 -18.07
C ASN A 398 3.94 -13.26 -18.16
N PHE A 399 3.40 -13.52 -19.35
CA PHE A 399 1.96 -13.71 -19.54
C PHE A 399 1.47 -15.00 -18.87
N ILE A 400 2.22 -16.10 -19.03
CA ILE A 400 1.89 -17.39 -18.39
C ILE A 400 1.91 -17.25 -16.87
N PHE A 401 2.90 -16.54 -16.32
CA PHE A 401 3.00 -16.25 -14.90
C PHE A 401 1.86 -15.37 -14.43
N ALA A 402 1.51 -14.31 -15.17
CA ALA A 402 0.35 -13.46 -14.84
C ALA A 402 -0.94 -14.29 -14.75
N PHE A 403 -1.21 -15.17 -15.71
CA PHE A 403 -2.42 -16.03 -15.68
C PHE A 403 -2.41 -17.11 -14.60
N LYS A 404 -1.25 -17.43 -14.02
CA LYS A 404 -1.10 -18.38 -12.91
C LYS A 404 -0.97 -17.70 -11.55
N ASP A 405 -0.79 -16.38 -11.51
CA ASP A 405 -0.64 -15.60 -10.29
C ASP A 405 -2.01 -15.48 -9.58
N PRO A 406 -2.20 -16.10 -8.40
CA PRO A 406 -3.46 -16.00 -7.66
C PRO A 406 -3.84 -14.56 -7.33
N LYS A 407 -2.85 -13.69 -7.08
CA LYS A 407 -3.07 -12.26 -6.81
C LYS A 407 -3.63 -11.56 -8.03
N PHE A 408 -3.10 -11.85 -9.22
CA PHE A 408 -3.60 -11.28 -10.48
C PHE A 408 -4.99 -11.81 -10.83
N ILE A 409 -5.25 -13.10 -10.62
CA ILE A 409 -6.59 -13.67 -10.85
C ILE A 409 -7.62 -12.99 -9.93
N LYS A 410 -7.31 -12.87 -8.63
CA LYS A 410 -8.18 -12.17 -7.68
C LYS A 410 -8.36 -10.71 -8.06
N ALA A 411 -7.28 -10.05 -8.49
CA ALA A 411 -7.31 -8.68 -8.98
C ALA A 411 -8.23 -8.51 -10.19
N CYS A 412 -8.18 -9.42 -11.17
CA CYS A 412 -9.07 -9.43 -12.33
C CYS A 412 -10.53 -9.62 -11.92
N GLN A 413 -10.83 -10.56 -11.01
CA GLN A 413 -12.17 -10.80 -10.49
C GLN A 413 -12.73 -9.56 -9.79
N ASN A 414 -11.93 -8.96 -8.91
CA ASN A 414 -12.29 -7.76 -8.17
C ASN A 414 -12.49 -6.57 -9.10
N THR A 415 -11.58 -6.31 -10.04
CA THR A 415 -11.72 -5.23 -11.02
C THR A 415 -12.96 -5.42 -11.91
N PHE A 416 -13.28 -6.66 -12.29
CA PHE A 416 -14.50 -6.96 -13.03
C PHE A 416 -15.76 -6.72 -12.20
N LEU A 417 -15.81 -7.25 -10.96
CA LEU A 417 -16.91 -7.03 -10.01
C LEU A 417 -17.12 -5.54 -9.73
N TYR A 418 -16.03 -4.81 -9.48
CA TYR A 418 -16.06 -3.37 -9.30
C TYR A 418 -16.66 -2.67 -10.51
N THR A 419 -16.21 -3.01 -11.72
CA THR A 419 -16.67 -2.36 -12.95
C THR A 419 -18.15 -2.63 -13.21
N ILE A 420 -18.60 -3.88 -13.10
CA ILE A 420 -19.99 -4.26 -13.38
C ILE A 420 -20.98 -3.71 -12.34
N THR A 421 -20.53 -3.43 -11.12
CA THR A 421 -21.38 -2.84 -10.08
C THR A 421 -21.33 -1.31 -10.11
N VAL A 422 -20.14 -0.71 -10.14
CA VAL A 422 -19.95 0.74 -9.98
C VAL A 422 -20.41 1.50 -11.21
N VAL A 423 -20.13 1.02 -12.43
CA VAL A 423 -20.43 1.77 -13.66
C VAL A 423 -21.93 1.92 -13.89
N PRO A 424 -22.75 0.84 -13.82
CA PRO A 424 -24.19 0.98 -13.96
C PRO A 424 -24.80 1.79 -12.81
N ALA A 425 -24.36 1.57 -11.57
CA ALA A 425 -24.86 2.30 -10.41
C ALA A 425 -24.61 3.82 -10.55
N ASN A 426 -23.38 4.22 -10.90
CA ASN A 426 -23.03 5.63 -11.09
C ASN A 426 -23.80 6.26 -12.24
N THR A 427 -23.96 5.54 -13.36
CA THR A 427 -24.70 6.03 -14.53
C THR A 427 -26.18 6.23 -14.20
N LEU A 428 -26.79 5.26 -13.50
CA LEU A 428 -28.17 5.33 -13.06
C LEU A 428 -28.39 6.46 -12.04
N CYS A 429 -27.52 6.57 -11.03
CA CYS A 429 -27.57 7.66 -10.05
C CYS A 429 -27.43 9.02 -10.73
N ALA A 430 -26.49 9.16 -11.68
CA ALA A 430 -26.30 10.38 -12.45
C ALA A 430 -27.56 10.75 -13.24
N LEU A 431 -28.20 9.78 -13.90
CA LEU A 431 -29.42 9.98 -14.68
C LEU A 431 -30.58 10.44 -13.78
N ILE A 432 -30.83 9.74 -12.68
CA ILE A 432 -31.91 10.07 -11.73
C ILE A 432 -31.70 11.48 -11.17
N ILE A 433 -30.50 11.78 -10.67
CA ILE A 433 -30.20 13.09 -10.09
C ILE A 433 -30.30 14.19 -11.17
N ALA A 434 -29.79 13.94 -12.38
CA ALA A 434 -29.91 14.89 -13.49
C ALA A 434 -31.38 15.17 -13.84
N THR A 435 -32.24 14.15 -13.90
CA THR A 435 -33.67 14.32 -14.18
C THR A 435 -34.36 15.14 -13.08
N LEU A 436 -34.09 14.82 -11.81
CA LEU A 436 -34.65 15.56 -10.67
C LEU A 436 -34.25 17.04 -10.70
N ILE A 437 -32.98 17.34 -10.98
CA ILE A 437 -32.49 18.72 -11.06
C ILE A 437 -32.98 19.42 -12.34
N HIS A 438 -33.15 18.70 -13.44
CA HIS A 438 -33.61 19.27 -14.69
C HIS A 438 -35.00 19.90 -14.54
N GLY A 439 -35.90 19.26 -13.79
CA GLY A 439 -37.23 19.77 -13.46
C GLY A 439 -37.27 20.97 -12.50
N LEU A 440 -36.16 21.31 -11.84
CA LEU A 440 -36.07 22.49 -10.98
C LEU A 440 -35.82 23.77 -11.80
N SER A 441 -36.18 24.92 -11.22
CA SER A 441 -35.97 26.26 -11.81
C SER A 441 -35.28 27.21 -10.82
N GLY A 442 -34.74 28.32 -11.35
CA GLY A 442 -34.15 29.40 -10.55
C GLY A 442 -32.96 29.01 -9.67
N LYS A 443 -32.86 29.62 -8.49
CA LYS A 443 -31.72 29.46 -7.55
C LYS A 443 -31.58 28.03 -7.04
N LEU A 444 -32.68 27.28 -6.92
CA LEU A 444 -32.68 25.91 -6.41
C LEU A 444 -31.97 24.95 -7.37
N LYS A 445 -32.19 25.11 -8.68
CA LYS A 445 -31.46 24.37 -9.72
C LYS A 445 -29.94 24.63 -9.62
N THR A 446 -29.55 25.90 -9.49
CA THR A 446 -28.13 26.28 -9.36
C THR A 446 -27.50 25.71 -8.10
N PHE A 447 -28.20 25.75 -6.97
CA PHE A 447 -27.73 25.18 -5.71
C PHE A 447 -27.47 23.67 -5.83
N PHE A 448 -28.44 22.88 -6.29
CA PHE A 448 -28.23 21.43 -6.42
C PHE A 448 -27.16 21.07 -7.46
N LYS A 449 -27.10 21.77 -8.60
CA LYS A 449 -26.00 21.59 -9.56
C LYS A 449 -24.64 21.80 -8.90
N ALA A 450 -24.48 22.89 -8.14
CA ALA A 450 -23.22 23.18 -7.45
C ALA A 450 -22.90 22.14 -6.38
N SER A 451 -23.87 21.77 -5.53
CA SER A 451 -23.69 20.80 -4.44
C SER A 451 -23.27 19.41 -4.92
N TYR A 452 -23.85 18.91 -6.02
CA TYR A 452 -23.42 17.64 -6.60
C TYR A 452 -22.15 17.77 -7.45
N TYR A 453 -21.85 18.93 -8.02
CA TYR A 453 -20.59 19.08 -8.78
C TYR A 453 -19.37 19.24 -7.87
N LEU A 454 -19.51 19.94 -6.74
CA LEU A 454 -18.41 20.36 -5.87
C LEU A 454 -17.53 19.21 -5.35
N PRO A 455 -18.08 18.06 -4.89
CA PRO A 455 -17.25 16.93 -4.46
C PRO A 455 -16.38 16.37 -5.58
N GLY A 456 -16.79 16.50 -6.85
CA GLY A 456 -15.99 16.05 -8.00
C GLY A 456 -14.72 16.88 -8.23
N VAL A 457 -14.64 18.08 -7.65
CA VAL A 457 -13.46 18.97 -7.72
C VAL A 457 -12.42 18.62 -6.64
N ALA A 458 -12.83 17.96 -5.56
CA ALA A 458 -11.93 17.57 -4.49
C ALA A 458 -10.98 16.44 -4.92
N SER A 459 -9.75 16.46 -4.41
CA SER A 459 -8.77 15.39 -4.65
C SER A 459 -9.29 14.04 -4.16
N VAL A 460 -9.05 13.00 -4.95
CA VAL A 460 -9.36 11.61 -4.58
C VAL A 460 -8.75 11.25 -3.23
N VAL A 461 -7.55 11.73 -2.93
CA VAL A 461 -6.86 11.47 -1.65
C VAL A 461 -7.66 12.01 -0.47
N VAL A 462 -8.13 13.26 -0.57
CA VAL A 462 -8.90 13.92 0.51
C VAL A 462 -10.25 13.23 0.72
N LEU A 463 -10.98 12.96 -0.37
CA LEU A 463 -12.26 12.24 -0.28
C LEU A 463 -12.06 10.85 0.34
N THR A 464 -10.98 10.18 -0.01
CA THR A 464 -10.67 8.85 0.54
C THR A 464 -10.38 8.91 2.03
N MET A 465 -9.73 9.96 2.53
CA MET A 465 -9.52 10.14 3.98
C MET A 465 -10.84 10.34 4.74
N VAL A 466 -11.81 11.07 4.15
CA VAL A 466 -13.16 11.20 4.73
C VAL A 466 -13.84 9.84 4.82
N TRP A 467 -13.81 9.06 3.73
CA TRP A 467 -14.36 7.69 3.73
C TRP A 467 -13.66 6.79 4.75
N ARG A 468 -12.34 6.88 4.88
CA ARG A 468 -11.56 6.13 5.86
C ARG A 468 -11.99 6.43 7.29
N TYR A 469 -12.30 7.69 7.61
CA TYR A 469 -12.92 8.06 8.88
C TYR A 469 -14.32 7.44 9.03
N MET A 470 -15.19 7.58 8.02
CA MET A 470 -16.56 7.03 8.08
C MET A 470 -16.59 5.51 8.28
N PHE A 471 -15.61 4.80 7.71
CA PHE A 471 -15.43 3.36 7.81
C PHE A 471 -14.66 2.88 9.05
N ASN A 472 -14.21 3.77 9.93
CA ASN A 472 -13.47 3.36 11.12
C ASN A 472 -14.33 2.46 12.02
N THR A 473 -13.74 1.39 12.55
CA THR A 473 -14.48 0.38 13.33
C THR A 473 -15.06 0.93 14.64
N GLU A 474 -14.35 1.83 15.33
CA GLU A 474 -14.75 2.32 16.65
C GLU A 474 -15.34 3.72 16.67
N VAL A 475 -14.76 4.64 15.88
CA VAL A 475 -15.14 6.07 15.88
C VAL A 475 -15.73 6.50 14.54
N GLY A 476 -16.02 5.55 13.66
CA GLY A 476 -16.53 5.82 12.33
C GLY A 476 -18.04 6.04 12.34
N PHE A 477 -18.47 7.03 11.56
CA PHE A 477 -19.87 7.41 11.40
C PHE A 477 -20.80 6.21 11.14
N PHE A 478 -20.40 5.26 10.28
CA PHE A 478 -21.28 4.13 9.97
C PHE A 478 -21.49 3.20 11.15
N ASN A 479 -20.46 2.94 11.95
CA ASN A 479 -20.60 2.11 13.14
C ASN A 479 -21.33 2.82 14.28
N GLU A 480 -21.24 4.16 14.36
CA GLU A 480 -22.09 4.94 15.27
C GLU A 480 -23.57 4.80 14.90
N VAL A 481 -23.91 4.90 13.61
CA VAL A 481 -25.29 4.67 13.14
C VAL A 481 -25.75 3.25 13.45
N LEU A 482 -24.93 2.23 13.19
CA LEU A 482 -25.25 0.83 13.55
C LEU A 482 -25.49 0.65 15.05
N ALA A 483 -24.70 1.33 15.89
CA ALA A 483 -24.84 1.27 17.34
C ALA A 483 -26.18 1.86 17.85
N VAL A 484 -26.71 2.90 17.19
CA VAL A 484 -28.05 3.45 17.50
C VAL A 484 -29.15 2.39 17.31
N PHE A 485 -28.98 1.48 16.36
CA PHE A 485 -29.90 0.36 16.12
C PHE A 485 -29.55 -0.92 16.89
N GLY A 486 -28.55 -0.87 17.79
CA GLY A 486 -28.12 -2.04 18.59
C GLY A 486 -27.36 -3.10 17.79
N LEU A 487 -26.85 -2.77 16.59
CA LEU A 487 -26.09 -3.70 15.76
C LEU A 487 -24.60 -3.72 16.17
N ALA A 488 -23.96 -4.87 15.94
CA ALA A 488 -22.53 -5.04 16.20
C ALA A 488 -21.68 -4.20 15.23
N PRO A 489 -20.51 -3.69 15.68
CA PRO A 489 -19.63 -2.92 14.80
C PRO A 489 -19.08 -3.80 13.68
N VAL A 490 -18.93 -3.20 12.51
CA VAL A 490 -18.43 -3.84 11.29
C VAL A 490 -17.02 -3.34 10.99
N GLY A 491 -16.11 -4.28 10.72
CA GLY A 491 -14.76 -4.00 10.22
C GLY A 491 -14.77 -3.61 8.75
N TRP A 492 -15.26 -2.41 8.43
CA TRP A 492 -15.52 -2.00 7.04
C TRP A 492 -14.29 -2.08 6.13
N LEU A 493 -13.07 -1.87 6.65
CA LEU A 493 -11.82 -1.98 5.90
C LEU A 493 -10.94 -3.15 6.34
N SER A 494 -11.28 -3.79 7.46
CA SER A 494 -10.48 -4.80 8.15
C SER A 494 -11.07 -6.21 8.06
N ASP A 495 -12.34 -6.37 7.67
CA ASP A 495 -12.95 -7.68 7.37
C ASP A 495 -12.79 -7.99 5.86
N PRO A 496 -12.15 -9.12 5.48
CA PRO A 496 -11.90 -9.46 4.08
C PRO A 496 -13.18 -9.69 3.26
N ASP A 497 -14.31 -10.01 3.89
CA ASP A 497 -15.59 -10.21 3.20
C ASP A 497 -16.30 -8.89 2.89
N ILE A 498 -15.97 -7.82 3.63
CA ILE A 498 -16.68 -6.53 3.60
C ILE A 498 -15.80 -5.44 2.97
N ALA A 499 -14.47 -5.51 3.14
CA ALA A 499 -13.52 -4.49 2.71
C ALA A 499 -13.73 -4.05 1.25
N PHE A 500 -13.93 -5.00 0.34
CA PHE A 500 -14.10 -4.65 -1.07
C PHE A 500 -15.47 -4.00 -1.36
N TRP A 501 -16.52 -4.40 -0.65
CA TRP A 501 -17.81 -3.74 -0.75
C TRP A 501 -17.77 -2.31 -0.21
N SER A 502 -17.01 -2.04 0.85
CA SER A 502 -16.78 -0.67 1.33
C SER A 502 -16.09 0.20 0.28
N VAL A 503 -15.12 -0.34 -0.45
CA VAL A 503 -14.48 0.34 -1.59
C VAL A 503 -15.50 0.61 -2.70
N ILE A 504 -16.34 -0.36 -3.06
CA ILE A 504 -17.39 -0.21 -4.08
C ILE A 504 -18.41 0.87 -3.66
N ILE A 505 -18.95 0.79 -2.44
CA ILE A 505 -19.97 1.71 -1.92
C ILE A 505 -19.44 3.13 -1.87
N SER A 506 -18.20 3.32 -1.39
CA SER A 506 -17.60 4.66 -1.33
C SER A 506 -17.41 5.28 -2.71
N ASN A 507 -17.27 4.47 -3.78
CA ASN A 507 -17.28 4.98 -5.14
C ASN A 507 -18.69 5.26 -5.67
N ILE A 508 -19.67 4.41 -5.35
CA ILE A 508 -21.07 4.62 -5.81
C ILE A 508 -21.69 5.86 -5.18
N VAL A 509 -21.45 6.07 -3.89
CA VAL A 509 -21.97 7.23 -3.15
C VAL A 509 -21.15 8.49 -3.43
N LYS A 510 -20.02 8.37 -4.12
CA LYS A 510 -19.28 9.53 -4.61
C LYS A 510 -20.17 10.30 -5.58
N SER A 511 -20.13 11.63 -5.47
CA SER A 511 -21.01 12.47 -6.27
C SER A 511 -20.84 12.25 -7.79
N PRO A 512 -21.94 12.02 -8.55
CA PRO A 512 -21.90 11.80 -9.99
C PRO A 512 -21.79 13.12 -10.79
N GLY A 513 -21.23 14.17 -10.20
CA GLY A 513 -21.33 15.57 -10.66
C GLY A 513 -21.08 15.78 -12.16
N GLY A 514 -19.99 15.22 -12.69
CA GLY A 514 -19.66 15.33 -14.13
C GLY A 514 -20.68 14.63 -15.04
N ALA A 515 -20.99 13.38 -14.76
CA ALA A 515 -21.97 12.59 -15.54
C ALA A 515 -23.37 13.22 -15.48
N MET A 516 -23.76 13.73 -14.32
CA MET A 516 -25.02 14.44 -14.10
C MET A 516 -25.12 15.71 -14.97
N LEU A 517 -24.06 16.52 -15.06
CA LEU A 517 -24.06 17.70 -15.94
C LEU A 517 -24.16 17.33 -17.43
N ILE A 518 -23.50 16.24 -17.85
CA ILE A 518 -23.58 15.73 -19.23
C ILE A 518 -25.01 15.30 -19.56
N TYR A 519 -25.67 14.57 -18.65
CA TYR A 519 -27.08 14.22 -18.81
C TYR A 519 -27.99 15.45 -18.86
N MET A 520 -27.79 16.43 -17.97
CA MET A 520 -28.57 17.67 -17.99
C MET A 520 -28.42 18.46 -19.29
N ALA A 521 -27.21 18.55 -19.84
CA ALA A 521 -26.96 19.20 -21.12
C ALA A 521 -27.64 18.45 -22.27
N SER A 522 -27.59 17.12 -22.26
CA SER A 522 -28.25 16.28 -23.26
C SER A 522 -29.77 16.38 -23.19
N MET A 523 -30.35 16.39 -21.98
CA MET A 523 -31.79 16.59 -21.78
C MET A 523 -32.28 17.94 -22.28
N ALA A 524 -31.44 18.98 -22.21
CA ALA A 524 -31.80 20.31 -22.70
C ALA A 524 -31.96 20.35 -24.23
N ASN A 525 -31.40 19.38 -24.97
CA ASN A 525 -31.52 19.27 -26.42
C ASN A 525 -32.77 18.48 -26.87
N ILE A 526 -33.52 17.87 -25.95
CA ILE A 526 -34.73 17.12 -26.30
C ILE A 526 -35.85 18.12 -26.64
N PRO A 527 -36.46 18.08 -27.85
CA PRO A 527 -37.55 18.97 -28.22
C PRO A 527 -38.73 18.87 -27.24
N LYS A 528 -39.30 20.03 -26.86
CA LYS A 528 -40.43 20.09 -25.92
C LYS A 528 -41.69 19.44 -26.49
N ASP A 529 -41.86 19.52 -27.81
CA ASP A 529 -43.01 18.99 -28.56
C ASP A 529 -43.23 17.49 -28.30
N LEU A 530 -42.15 16.72 -28.08
CA LEU A 530 -42.24 15.29 -27.74
C LEU A 530 -42.87 15.05 -26.37
N TYR A 531 -42.58 15.92 -25.39
CA TYR A 531 -43.19 15.85 -24.07
C TYR A 531 -44.65 16.30 -24.09
N GLU A 532 -44.97 17.32 -24.88
CA GLU A 532 -46.35 17.81 -25.06
C GLU A 532 -47.23 16.77 -25.75
N ALA A 533 -46.74 16.13 -26.82
CA ALA A 533 -47.43 15.04 -27.50
C ALA A 533 -47.70 13.86 -26.56
N ALA A 534 -46.69 13.43 -25.79
CA ALA A 534 -46.87 12.36 -24.81
C ALA A 534 -47.90 12.73 -23.71
N MET A 535 -47.94 13.99 -23.29
CA MET A 535 -48.93 14.47 -22.32
C MET A 535 -50.35 14.43 -22.88
N LEU A 536 -50.55 14.78 -24.15
CA LEU A 536 -51.85 14.69 -24.84
C LEU A 536 -52.36 13.25 -24.94
N GLU A 537 -51.45 12.26 -25.05
CA GLU A 537 -51.77 10.82 -25.02
C GLU A 537 -52.00 10.27 -23.60
N GLY A 538 -51.96 11.12 -22.56
CA GLY A 538 -52.18 10.70 -21.18
C GLY A 538 -50.96 10.01 -20.54
N ALA A 539 -49.76 10.19 -21.10
CA ALA A 539 -48.54 9.71 -20.47
C ALA A 539 -48.17 10.62 -19.27
N GLY A 540 -48.29 10.08 -18.04
CA GLY A 540 -47.81 10.74 -16.83
C GLY A 540 -46.28 10.85 -16.77
N LEU A 541 -45.76 11.62 -15.81
CA LEU A 541 -44.32 11.97 -15.70
C LEU A 541 -43.38 10.74 -15.73
N PHE A 542 -43.75 9.65 -15.07
CA PHE A 542 -42.94 8.43 -15.07
C PHE A 542 -42.91 7.75 -16.46
N LYS A 543 -44.04 7.73 -17.18
CA LYS A 543 -44.11 7.20 -18.55
C LYS A 543 -43.31 8.08 -19.50
N GLN A 544 -43.39 9.40 -19.37
CA GLN A 544 -42.56 10.32 -20.16
C GLN A 544 -41.07 10.10 -19.88
N TRP A 545 -40.67 9.94 -18.61
CA TRP A 545 -39.29 9.66 -18.27
C TRP A 545 -38.81 8.34 -18.88
N LEU A 546 -39.56 7.25 -18.72
CA LEU A 546 -39.16 5.92 -19.16
C LEU A 546 -39.20 5.73 -20.68
N TYR A 547 -40.18 6.32 -21.38
CA TYR A 547 -40.42 6.10 -22.81
C TYR A 547 -39.95 7.26 -23.72
N VAL A 548 -39.72 8.46 -23.18
CA VAL A 548 -39.22 9.62 -23.95
C VAL A 548 -37.81 9.97 -23.49
N THR A 549 -37.61 10.32 -22.22
CA THR A 549 -36.31 10.82 -21.74
C THR A 549 -35.22 9.74 -21.78
N VAL A 550 -35.43 8.58 -21.15
CA VAL A 550 -34.41 7.52 -21.07
C VAL A 550 -33.96 7.03 -22.45
N PRO A 551 -34.86 6.72 -23.41
CA PRO A 551 -34.46 6.26 -24.74
C PRO A 551 -33.73 7.34 -25.55
N LEU A 552 -34.17 8.61 -25.47
CA LEU A 552 -33.50 9.71 -26.18
C LEU A 552 -32.13 10.05 -25.59
N LEU A 553 -31.87 9.68 -24.32
CA LEU A 553 -30.56 9.80 -23.69
C LEU A 553 -29.66 8.57 -23.92
N ARG A 554 -30.04 7.62 -24.78
CA ARG A 554 -29.26 6.39 -24.99
C ARG A 554 -27.82 6.66 -25.43
N ASN A 555 -27.58 7.64 -26.30
CA ASN A 555 -26.23 7.96 -26.79
C ASN A 555 -25.36 8.56 -25.69
N THR A 556 -25.93 9.46 -24.90
CA THR A 556 -25.29 10.02 -23.70
C THR A 556 -24.99 8.93 -22.67
N THR A 557 -25.94 8.02 -22.45
CA THR A 557 -25.79 6.88 -21.54
C THR A 557 -24.69 5.95 -22.01
N ALA A 558 -24.65 5.61 -23.30
CA ALA A 558 -23.61 4.77 -23.87
C ALA A 558 -22.22 5.42 -23.75
N PHE A 559 -22.10 6.72 -24.02
CA PHE A 559 -20.86 7.46 -23.80
C PHE A 559 -20.39 7.40 -22.34
N LEU A 560 -21.28 7.62 -21.38
CA LEU A 560 -20.97 7.56 -19.95
C LEU A 560 -20.64 6.13 -19.49
N MET A 561 -21.32 5.12 -20.02
CA MET A 561 -21.02 3.71 -19.76
C MET A 561 -19.63 3.33 -20.29
N ILE A 562 -19.27 3.75 -21.51
CA ILE A 562 -17.95 3.47 -22.12
C ILE A 562 -16.84 4.14 -21.30
N THR A 563 -16.94 5.44 -21.11
CA THR A 563 -15.91 6.22 -20.39
C THR A 563 -15.82 5.79 -18.91
N GLY A 564 -16.96 5.48 -18.29
CA GLY A 564 -17.04 4.93 -16.94
C GLY A 564 -16.40 3.55 -16.83
N THR A 565 -16.61 2.67 -17.82
CA THR A 565 -16.00 1.33 -17.88
C THR A 565 -14.48 1.43 -17.97
N ILE A 566 -13.94 2.27 -18.87
CA ILE A 566 -12.50 2.52 -18.99
C ILE A 566 -11.92 2.98 -17.65
N THR A 567 -12.58 3.93 -17.00
CA THR A 567 -12.13 4.49 -15.72
C THR A 567 -12.21 3.46 -14.58
N ALA A 568 -13.27 2.65 -14.51
CA ALA A 568 -13.48 1.66 -13.46
C ALA A 568 -12.51 0.48 -13.56
N LEU A 569 -12.17 0.05 -14.79
CA LEU A 569 -11.13 -0.96 -15.04
C LEU A 569 -9.74 -0.48 -14.59
N GLN A 570 -9.53 0.84 -14.46
CA GLN A 570 -8.29 1.48 -14.04
C GLN A 570 -8.32 1.98 -12.58
N VAL A 571 -9.28 1.51 -11.75
CA VAL A 571 -9.35 1.90 -10.34
C VAL A 571 -8.04 1.56 -9.60
N PHE A 572 -7.49 2.53 -8.87
CA PHE A 572 -6.22 2.37 -8.15
C PHE A 572 -6.13 3.20 -6.87
N ALA A 573 -6.13 4.54 -7.01
CA ALA A 573 -5.79 5.44 -5.91
C ALA A 573 -6.67 5.24 -4.67
N GLN A 574 -7.98 5.01 -4.85
CA GLN A 574 -8.91 4.74 -3.76
C GLN A 574 -8.61 3.41 -3.05
N VAL A 575 -8.32 2.34 -3.80
CA VAL A 575 -7.95 1.04 -3.23
C VAL A 575 -6.66 1.16 -2.43
N LEU A 576 -5.64 1.78 -3.02
CA LEU A 576 -4.35 2.03 -2.38
C LEU A 576 -4.52 2.77 -1.04
N MET A 577 -5.31 3.83 -1.04
CA MET A 577 -5.49 4.71 0.11
C MET A 577 -6.41 4.14 1.21
N LEU A 578 -7.43 3.33 0.85
CA LEU A 578 -8.33 2.72 1.85
C LEU A 578 -7.75 1.46 2.47
N THR A 579 -7.12 0.62 1.66
CA THR A 579 -6.87 -0.79 2.01
C THR A 579 -5.53 -1.34 1.54
N ASP A 580 -4.88 -0.67 0.58
CA ASP A 580 -3.64 -1.12 -0.06
C ASP A 580 -3.71 -2.58 -0.57
N GLY A 581 -4.90 -3.00 -1.03
CA GLY A 581 -5.17 -4.35 -1.56
C GLY A 581 -5.58 -5.41 -0.52
N GLY A 582 -5.54 -5.06 0.78
CA GLY A 582 -5.89 -5.96 1.88
C GLY A 582 -7.32 -5.81 2.42
N PRO A 583 -7.70 -6.55 3.48
CA PRO A 583 -6.90 -7.58 4.17
C PRO A 583 -6.56 -8.77 3.27
N GLY A 584 -5.35 -9.30 3.41
CA GLY A 584 -4.74 -10.27 2.50
C GLY A 584 -4.67 -9.68 1.09
N ILE A 585 -5.40 -10.31 0.18
CA ILE A 585 -5.57 -9.87 -1.22
C ILE A 585 -7.03 -9.54 -1.56
N SER A 586 -7.89 -9.36 -0.55
CA SER A 586 -9.35 -9.28 -0.71
C SER A 586 -9.81 -8.09 -1.55
N THR A 587 -9.09 -6.96 -1.51
CA THR A 587 -9.44 -5.73 -2.24
C THR A 587 -8.49 -5.42 -3.39
N GLN A 588 -7.56 -6.33 -3.68
CA GLN A 588 -6.58 -6.16 -4.75
C GLN A 588 -7.28 -5.98 -6.09
N VAL A 589 -6.83 -5.01 -6.88
CA VAL A 589 -7.33 -4.69 -8.23
C VAL A 589 -6.19 -4.69 -9.24
N VAL A 590 -6.49 -4.83 -10.53
CA VAL A 590 -5.45 -5.09 -11.55
C VAL A 590 -4.34 -4.02 -11.55
N VAL A 591 -4.70 -2.74 -11.54
CA VAL A 591 -3.71 -1.64 -11.52
C VAL A 591 -2.90 -1.64 -10.22
N HIS A 592 -3.51 -2.03 -9.10
CA HIS A 592 -2.78 -2.19 -7.83
C HIS A 592 -1.77 -3.34 -7.91
N ARG A 593 -2.13 -4.49 -8.50
CA ARG A 593 -1.18 -5.59 -8.74
C ARG A 593 -0.05 -5.20 -9.70
N VAL A 594 -0.34 -4.45 -10.77
CA VAL A 594 0.68 -3.89 -11.67
C VAL A 594 1.65 -3.00 -10.89
N TYR A 595 1.12 -2.14 -10.01
CA TYR A 595 1.92 -1.28 -9.14
C TYR A 595 2.80 -2.08 -8.17
N THR A 596 2.25 -3.08 -7.47
CA THR A 596 3.06 -3.90 -6.54
C THR A 596 4.12 -4.71 -7.28
N ALA A 597 3.78 -5.28 -8.45
CA ALA A 597 4.75 -5.99 -9.29
C ALA A 597 5.92 -5.08 -9.73
N ALA A 598 5.63 -3.85 -10.17
CA ALA A 598 6.68 -2.94 -10.65
C ALA A 598 7.52 -2.32 -9.53
N PHE A 599 6.89 -1.87 -8.44
CA PHE A 599 7.52 -0.97 -7.46
C PHE A 599 7.81 -1.60 -6.10
N ARG A 600 7.25 -2.79 -5.81
CA ARG A 600 7.57 -3.56 -4.59
C ARG A 600 8.34 -4.82 -4.94
N ASP A 601 7.83 -5.58 -5.90
CA ASP A 601 8.46 -6.81 -6.38
C ASP A 601 9.63 -6.51 -7.33
N PHE A 602 9.71 -5.28 -7.85
CA PHE A 602 10.71 -4.85 -8.82
C PHE A 602 10.75 -5.70 -10.11
N ASP A 603 9.63 -6.28 -10.50
CA ASP A 603 9.44 -7.07 -11.73
C ASP A 603 8.71 -6.23 -12.79
N PHE A 604 9.49 -5.50 -13.60
CA PHE A 604 8.95 -4.64 -14.65
C PHE A 604 8.44 -5.42 -15.87
N GLY A 605 8.98 -6.63 -16.11
CA GLY A 605 8.53 -7.50 -17.18
C GLY A 605 7.12 -8.04 -16.92
N LEU A 606 6.92 -8.62 -15.73
CA LEU A 606 5.62 -9.15 -15.31
C LEU A 606 4.57 -8.04 -15.18
N SER A 607 4.91 -6.92 -14.55
CA SER A 607 3.98 -5.78 -14.41
C SER A 607 3.58 -5.20 -15.77
N SER A 608 4.51 -5.08 -16.72
CA SER A 608 4.21 -4.63 -18.08
C SER A 608 3.32 -5.62 -18.84
N ALA A 609 3.52 -6.92 -18.66
CA ALA A 609 2.64 -7.95 -19.24
C ALA A 609 1.21 -7.87 -18.67
N MET A 610 1.07 -7.72 -17.35
CA MET A 610 -0.22 -7.50 -16.69
C MET A 610 -0.92 -6.22 -17.19
N ALA A 611 -0.17 -5.12 -17.35
CA ALA A 611 -0.69 -3.86 -17.89
C ALA A 611 -1.15 -4.01 -19.35
N LEU A 612 -0.40 -4.76 -20.17
CA LEU A 612 -0.77 -5.04 -21.56
C LEU A 612 -2.04 -5.91 -21.66
N ILE A 613 -2.18 -6.92 -20.79
CA ILE A 613 -3.41 -7.72 -20.70
C ILE A 613 -4.60 -6.80 -20.39
N LEU A 614 -4.48 -5.93 -19.39
CA LEU A 614 -5.52 -4.97 -19.04
C LEU A 614 -5.87 -4.04 -20.22
N PHE A 615 -4.86 -3.52 -20.92
CA PHE A 615 -5.06 -2.68 -22.10
C PHE A 615 -5.87 -3.38 -23.19
N VAL A 616 -5.52 -4.64 -23.52
CA VAL A 616 -6.25 -5.44 -24.51
C VAL A 616 -7.70 -5.67 -24.06
N VAL A 617 -7.93 -5.97 -22.79
CA VAL A 617 -9.28 -6.14 -22.23
C VAL A 617 -10.10 -4.85 -22.35
N ILE A 618 -9.55 -3.71 -21.96
CA ILE A 618 -10.20 -2.40 -22.10
C ILE A 618 -10.54 -2.12 -23.57
N LEU A 619 -9.60 -2.38 -24.49
CA LEU A 619 -9.81 -2.17 -25.93
C LEU A 619 -10.96 -3.04 -26.46
N VAL A 620 -10.96 -4.34 -26.14
CA VAL A 620 -11.99 -5.28 -26.57
C VAL A 620 -13.37 -4.86 -26.04
N ILE A 621 -13.48 -4.56 -24.74
CA ILE A 621 -14.74 -4.10 -24.14
C ILE A 621 -15.23 -2.80 -24.79
N THR A 622 -14.31 -1.84 -24.99
CA THR A 622 -14.64 -0.56 -25.62
C THR A 622 -15.15 -0.73 -27.04
N VAL A 623 -14.53 -1.60 -27.84
CA VAL A 623 -14.96 -1.90 -29.22
C VAL A 623 -16.34 -2.55 -29.22
N ILE A 624 -16.60 -3.50 -28.32
CA ILE A 624 -17.90 -4.15 -28.16
C ILE A 624 -18.98 -3.13 -27.79
N GLN A 625 -18.73 -2.31 -26.76
CA GLN A 625 -19.69 -1.28 -26.31
C GLN A 625 -19.96 -0.24 -27.40
N LYS A 626 -18.93 0.22 -28.13
CA LYS A 626 -19.09 1.15 -29.24
C LYS A 626 -19.93 0.56 -30.38
N LYS A 627 -19.72 -0.71 -30.72
CA LYS A 627 -20.49 -1.40 -31.77
C LYS A 627 -21.96 -1.58 -31.36
N MET A 628 -22.23 -1.88 -30.09
CA MET A 628 -23.60 -2.00 -29.57
C MET A 628 -24.31 -0.64 -29.47
N SER A 629 -23.58 0.47 -29.37
CA SER A 629 -24.13 1.82 -29.26
C SER A 629 -24.49 2.48 -30.60
N HIS A 630 -24.07 1.93 -31.75
CA HIS A 630 -24.32 2.51 -33.07
C HIS A 630 -25.77 2.22 -33.53
N GLU A 631 -26.72 2.97 -33.00
CA GLU A 631 -27.96 3.32 -33.72
C GLU A 631 -28.12 4.84 -33.64
N GLU A 632 -27.89 5.54 -34.74
CA GLU A 632 -28.09 6.99 -34.85
C GLU A 632 -29.57 7.31 -34.61
N VAL A 633 -29.88 8.05 -33.54
CA VAL A 633 -31.14 8.83 -33.48
C VAL A 633 -30.78 10.18 -34.04
N ASP A 634 -30.78 10.31 -35.36
CA ASP A 634 -30.66 11.61 -35.98
C ASP A 634 -31.94 12.40 -35.69
N TYR A 635 -31.77 13.53 -35.01
CA TYR A 635 -32.81 14.54 -34.97
C TYR A 635 -32.88 15.14 -36.37
N VAL A 636 -33.78 14.60 -37.19
CA VAL A 636 -34.25 15.31 -38.38
C VAL A 636 -35.06 16.49 -37.86
N ALA A 637 -34.37 17.62 -37.68
CA ALA A 637 -34.97 18.92 -37.38
C ALA A 637 -35.63 19.50 -38.63
#